data_AF-A0A3M1U0W1-F1
#
_entry.id   AF-A0A3M1U0W1-F1
#
_cell.length_a   1.000
_cell.length_b   1.000
_cell.length_c   1.000
_cell.angle_alpha   90.00
_cell.angle_beta   90.00
_cell.angle_gamma   90.00
#
_symmetry.space_group_name_H-M   'P 1'
#
loop_
_entity.id
_entity.type
_entity.pdbx_description
1 polymer ?
#
loop_
_entity_poly.entity_id
_entity_poly.type
_entity_poly.pdbx_seq_one_letter_code
_entity_poly.pdbx_strand_id
1 'polypeptide(L)'
;MILSLVSLIVGSLALSGTNGNPSLQAEDGWVVLGQKTFFGQVDSDSRQVPEQTVPIRFPASNLAPVPETQPYVEWNGWRVLLNRWGNPERVVLGNGGWDEFRQLYAQAQERIAAGQAKPWKVKAVLFRRLNVQFTDADGVVMPQRTVMAAPEIAFALETFARFEAVVEAFTRGALDVQITASIEEEPVRGEYRAGQVWALDPRDAGANYLVGRFNPGDYDSILYMYVPGPIDSFSFGGTAGRTNNATQSFVIVSNGREGGFRIGHTEAMVHEWYHQIEDTYRRWGYGGVPFAELPSLHGGEAHGYTVDQAGYTGWFAWLRDLMTFSVRPGMWARMSNRTDPDFQAAFEQTHRFEGRTYRWSDVADDPWAKLPYLTPEDLSARLGTELSVEARGAMTLFRVAEADSPLLKDFDEEDYSLNNELNFARESLARIRKGGKDLCFVRFDMADFVLGSLPADVLGYLNVGDHFMVVFEANLGTDTTCELNALRLGQGPQPFAVDAPGDVVIGNSFAVQGIAGARVVVTDPEGRPVSNWTSAVSSPGTHYFRATLVGSDGSRTERLIVLRSHMPIEASVEMSGGPRLTGTVGALTLRLHNPSSATVTANLTYSVPSRFRLVGPAQVSLDPFGFETHLLTLEAPADAAPGTYEITVDARTENGGNVVRYAFRVDSGPELVSNSFESDVGMAGDVRPDQNGWVATIVPGGARGNCLQITDSGGVHWGRITLFGKHGKDGKTDPTFGGYDTRAYPYLDFYFKTTSQRNCGLVITLDDGKRLVVMLTGPYLEQWGEATQLERAKFVPNGTWQRIVVPLDAEIRKALGEGTYIVRDIAIGDTRQFSSNQHQDLDRITYFVDEFRIVRDAPTDVPVIQDDDAEIRGGGSLQSEDPRSRARAVVAATPEQAGQVVALLQDPTPLVRLNAARYFQKVKNAEAAQALQSGILVEPDQDVAVAMAEALYYQIGEESYPTFKRLVRQSRFYDDAAATAAKLLARAHRDDGIADITVLYASRSWLTRREAVRALADLNTENAQRAMMVFLLEVDPMVRLEVAKHANANVDPVDRRMEWGSVNDLSVAVQAYCFAALAKANDPVVRSRGYTGLRSEYAEVRRIVAQELGNDPRAEHVQQLRALLTDPNPDVRAAALQSLFKMPGTRSFDELTGLMSEQYEQVLEPLLGFAKAGRIELPRAMLDRLLTHRSETIRRMTKELINQ
;
A
#
# COMPACT_ATOMS: atom_id res chain seq x y z
N MET A 1 43.43 -33.05 21.43
CA MET A 1 43.20 -32.20 20.24
C MET A 1 41.76 -32.26 19.70
N ILE A 2 40.81 -32.90 20.41
CA ILE A 2 39.36 -32.93 20.09
C ILE A 2 38.53 -32.22 21.20
N LEU A 3 39.17 -31.57 22.17
CA LEU A 3 38.52 -30.89 23.31
C LEU A 3 38.63 -29.36 23.29
N SER A 4 39.09 -28.76 22.19
CA SER A 4 39.27 -27.29 22.07
C SER A 4 38.36 -26.62 21.03
N LEU A 5 37.42 -27.35 20.40
CA LEU A 5 36.53 -26.80 19.37
C LEU A 5 35.10 -26.50 19.84
N VAL A 6 34.72 -26.87 21.07
CA VAL A 6 33.34 -26.73 21.58
C VAL A 6 33.11 -25.40 22.33
N SER A 7 34.16 -24.63 22.64
CA SER A 7 34.03 -23.34 23.33
C SER A 7 33.93 -22.11 22.42
N LEU A 8 33.81 -22.27 21.09
CA LEU A 8 33.68 -21.14 20.15
C LEU A 8 32.31 -21.02 19.46
N ILE A 9 31.34 -21.89 19.77
CA ILE A 9 30.00 -21.89 19.12
C ILE A 9 28.85 -21.65 20.12
N VAL A 10 29.13 -21.56 21.43
CA VAL A 10 28.11 -21.17 22.43
C VAL A 10 28.51 -19.83 23.05
N GLY A 11 28.45 -18.78 22.24
CA GLY A 11 28.47 -17.40 22.70
C GLY A 11 27.10 -17.07 23.28
N SER A 12 27.01 -17.09 24.60
CA SER A 12 25.83 -16.73 25.38
C SER A 12 25.27 -15.36 24.99
N LEU A 13 24.11 -15.36 24.32
CA LEU A 13 23.12 -14.28 24.41
C LEU A 13 22.56 -14.27 25.83
N ALA A 14 23.37 -13.81 26.78
CA ALA A 14 22.88 -13.35 28.06
C ALA A 14 22.51 -11.88 27.87
N LEU A 15 21.23 -11.63 27.60
CA LEU A 15 20.60 -10.35 27.89
C LEU A 15 20.79 -10.12 29.39
N SER A 16 21.84 -9.39 29.77
CA SER A 16 21.99 -8.94 31.15
C SER A 16 20.86 -7.96 31.43
N GLY A 17 19.83 -8.46 32.12
CA GLY A 17 18.74 -7.66 32.67
C GLY A 17 19.28 -6.64 33.66
N THR A 18 19.68 -5.48 33.16
CA THR A 18 19.60 -4.24 33.92
C THR A 18 18.28 -3.60 33.55
N ASN A 19 17.35 -3.50 34.51
CA ASN A 19 16.12 -2.70 34.45
C ASN A 19 16.45 -1.19 34.38
N GLY A 20 17.31 -0.79 33.44
CA GLY A 20 17.51 0.58 33.06
C GLY A 20 16.49 0.88 31.97
N ASN A 21 15.47 1.67 32.30
CA ASN A 21 14.65 2.34 31.28
C ASN A 21 15.62 2.93 30.23
N PRO A 22 15.60 2.49 28.96
CA PRO A 22 16.48 3.08 27.96
C PRO A 22 16.20 4.58 27.94
N SER A 23 17.21 5.38 28.27
CA SER A 23 17.09 6.84 28.24
C SER A 23 16.86 7.25 26.79
N LEU A 24 15.60 7.48 26.43
CA LEU A 24 15.17 7.94 25.11
C LEU A 24 15.81 9.32 24.87
N GLN A 25 16.84 9.38 24.03
CA GLN A 25 17.32 10.65 23.50
C GLN A 25 16.52 10.95 22.24
N ALA A 26 15.75 12.04 22.28
CA ALA A 26 15.14 12.61 21.09
C ALA A 26 16.25 13.31 20.29
N GLU A 27 16.80 12.64 19.30
CA GLU A 27 17.64 13.26 18.28
C GLU A 27 16.73 13.74 17.16
N ASP A 28 16.76 15.03 16.82
CA ASP A 28 16.20 15.59 15.58
C ASP A 28 14.75 15.19 15.25
N GLY A 29 13.88 15.09 16.26
CA GLY A 29 12.46 14.77 16.05
C GLY A 29 12.18 13.29 15.78
N TRP A 30 13.09 12.38 16.15
CA TRP A 30 12.88 10.92 16.11
C TRP A 30 12.97 10.29 17.50
N VAL A 31 12.23 9.21 17.71
CA VAL A 31 12.29 8.35 18.90
C VAL A 31 12.95 7.03 18.49
N VAL A 32 14.06 6.69 19.13
CA VAL A 32 14.76 5.40 18.95
C VAL A 32 14.20 4.39 19.96
N LEU A 33 13.58 3.31 19.50
CA LEU A 33 13.05 2.25 20.37
C LEU A 33 14.07 1.13 20.64
N GLY A 34 15.04 0.97 19.75
CA GLY A 34 16.04 -0.08 19.83
C GLY A 34 16.97 -0.05 18.63
N GLN A 35 17.71 -1.14 18.44
CA GLN A 35 18.57 -1.34 17.28
C GLN A 35 18.35 -2.76 16.75
N LYS A 36 18.38 -2.91 15.43
CA LYS A 36 18.37 -4.21 14.76
C LYS A 36 19.68 -4.41 14.04
N THR A 37 20.27 -5.57 14.27
CA THR A 37 21.47 -6.02 13.58
C THR A 37 21.09 -6.97 12.47
N PHE A 38 21.44 -6.60 11.23
CA PHE A 38 21.38 -7.48 10.08
C PHE A 38 22.75 -8.09 9.86
N PHE A 39 22.88 -9.40 10.10
CA PHE A 39 24.09 -10.12 9.78
C PHE A 39 24.28 -10.15 8.28
N GLY A 40 25.46 -9.79 7.82
CA GLY A 40 25.71 -9.77 6.40
C GLY A 40 25.73 -11.18 5.82
N GLN A 41 24.88 -11.38 4.82
CA GLN A 41 24.96 -12.58 4.00
C GLN A 41 26.21 -12.52 3.12
N VAL A 42 26.61 -13.70 2.67
CA VAL A 42 27.56 -13.86 1.59
C VAL A 42 26.84 -13.42 0.31
N ASP A 43 27.33 -12.37 -0.36
CA ASP A 43 26.77 -11.92 -1.64
C ASP A 43 26.99 -12.97 -2.74
N SER A 44 26.42 -12.75 -3.92
CA SER A 44 26.54 -13.66 -5.06
C SER A 44 27.98 -13.85 -5.55
N ASP A 45 28.93 -12.99 -5.15
CA ASP A 45 30.36 -13.10 -5.41
C ASP A 45 31.12 -13.81 -4.26
N SER A 46 30.40 -14.45 -3.34
CA SER A 46 30.98 -15.06 -2.14
C SER A 46 31.63 -14.08 -1.16
N ARG A 47 31.34 -12.77 -1.24
CA ARG A 47 31.87 -11.76 -0.31
C ARG A 47 30.94 -11.63 0.87
N GLN A 48 31.50 -11.67 2.08
CA GLN A 48 30.74 -11.43 3.29
C GLN A 48 30.39 -9.94 3.37
N VAL A 49 29.10 -9.62 3.27
CA VAL A 49 28.63 -8.27 3.61
C VAL A 49 28.93 -8.03 5.09
N PRO A 50 29.43 -6.86 5.51
CA PRO A 50 29.60 -6.58 6.92
C PRO A 50 28.24 -6.54 7.62
N GLU A 51 28.24 -6.91 8.90
CA GLU A 51 27.10 -6.70 9.79
C GLU A 51 26.69 -5.22 9.80
N GLN A 52 25.39 -4.97 9.66
CA GLN A 52 24.83 -3.62 9.69
C GLN A 52 23.83 -3.50 10.83
N THR A 53 24.14 -2.63 11.79
CA THR A 53 23.23 -2.29 12.89
C THR A 53 22.55 -0.98 12.57
N VAL A 54 21.23 -1.00 12.48
CA VAL A 54 20.39 0.18 12.23
C VAL A 54 19.50 0.46 13.43
N PRO A 55 19.21 1.73 13.75
CA PRO A 55 18.28 2.07 14.80
C PRO A 55 16.83 1.80 14.35
N ILE A 56 15.97 1.43 15.30
CA ILE A 56 14.52 1.36 15.09
C ILE A 56 13.97 2.74 15.46
N ARG A 57 13.85 3.64 14.47
CA ARG A 57 13.40 5.02 14.71
C ARG A 57 11.97 5.23 14.26
N PHE A 58 11.22 6.02 15.01
CA PHE A 58 9.91 6.51 14.59
C PHE A 58 9.82 8.03 14.77
N PRO A 59 9.08 8.76 13.93
CA PRO A 59 8.98 10.22 14.04
C PRO A 59 8.33 10.61 15.37
N ALA A 60 8.91 11.55 16.11
CA ALA A 60 8.37 11.99 17.40
C ALA A 60 7.07 12.79 17.27
N SER A 61 6.78 13.40 16.11
CA SER A 61 5.73 14.42 15.92
C SER A 61 4.62 14.07 14.93
N ASN A 62 4.70 12.97 14.19
CA ASN A 62 3.80 12.73 13.04
C ASN A 62 2.47 12.04 13.38
N LEU A 63 2.31 11.55 14.61
CA LEU A 63 1.08 10.93 15.09
C LEU A 63 0.59 11.75 16.27
N ALA A 64 -0.44 12.57 16.07
CA ALA A 64 -1.03 13.34 17.15
C ALA A 64 -1.58 12.34 18.19
N PRO A 65 -1.20 12.45 19.47
CA PRO A 65 -1.86 11.65 20.49
C PRO A 65 -3.37 11.93 20.43
N VAL A 66 -4.15 10.96 20.87
CA VAL A 66 -5.57 11.19 21.14
C VAL A 66 -5.69 12.47 21.97
N PRO A 67 -6.46 13.48 21.53
CA PRO A 67 -6.57 14.74 22.25
C PRO A 67 -6.89 14.47 23.72
N GLU A 68 -6.20 15.14 24.65
CA GLU A 68 -6.46 14.96 26.09
C GLU A 68 -7.93 15.25 26.46
N THR A 69 -8.62 16.02 25.62
CA THR A 69 -10.04 16.36 25.75
C THR A 69 -10.99 15.33 25.15
N GLN A 70 -10.50 14.33 24.41
CA GLN A 70 -11.37 13.29 23.83
C GLN A 70 -11.85 12.37 24.96
N PRO A 71 -13.18 12.24 25.15
CA PRO A 71 -13.75 11.40 26.19
C PRO A 71 -13.48 9.93 25.92
N TYR A 72 -13.25 9.14 26.97
CA TYR A 72 -13.01 7.70 26.86
C TYR A 72 -13.50 6.94 28.08
N VAL A 73 -13.63 5.62 27.93
CA VAL A 73 -13.83 4.64 29.02
C VAL A 73 -12.62 3.74 29.14
N GLU A 74 -12.13 3.52 30.35
CA GLU A 74 -11.09 2.52 30.63
C GLU A 74 -11.69 1.11 30.64
N TRP A 75 -11.07 0.19 29.90
CA TRP A 75 -11.46 -1.22 29.79
C TRP A 75 -10.20 -2.08 29.69
N ASN A 76 -9.89 -2.87 30.72
CA ASN A 76 -8.73 -3.78 30.76
C ASN A 76 -7.39 -3.10 30.39
N GLY A 77 -7.20 -1.84 30.78
CA GLY A 77 -6.01 -1.05 30.46
C GLY A 77 -6.05 -0.35 29.10
N TRP A 78 -7.09 -0.59 28.30
CA TRP A 78 -7.36 0.12 27.05
C TRP A 78 -8.32 1.27 27.29
N ARG A 79 -8.22 2.30 26.46
CA ARG A 79 -9.19 3.38 26.36
C ARG A 79 -10.10 3.15 25.18
N VAL A 80 -11.39 3.05 25.46
CA VAL A 80 -12.43 3.07 24.44
C VAL A 80 -12.80 4.52 24.22
N LEU A 81 -12.34 5.08 23.11
CA LEU A 81 -12.63 6.45 22.70
C LEU A 81 -14.12 6.59 22.45
N LEU A 82 -14.67 7.69 22.93
CA LEU A 82 -16.03 8.10 22.68
C LEU A 82 -16.01 9.25 21.69
N ASN A 83 -16.83 9.16 20.66
CA ASN A 83 -16.98 10.25 19.71
C ASN A 83 -17.79 11.41 20.33
N ARG A 84 -18.02 12.47 19.56
CA ARG A 84 -18.79 13.64 20.04
C ARG A 84 -20.22 13.32 20.47
N TRP A 85 -20.76 12.18 20.08
CA TRP A 85 -22.08 11.69 20.47
C TRP A 85 -22.03 10.72 21.66
N GLY A 86 -20.84 10.35 22.14
CA GLY A 86 -20.67 9.44 23.26
C GLY A 86 -20.84 7.96 22.90
N ASN A 87 -20.94 7.62 21.62
CA ASN A 87 -20.87 6.22 21.17
C ASN A 87 -19.40 5.76 21.18
N PRO A 88 -19.15 4.47 21.49
CA PRO A 88 -17.82 3.88 21.33
C PRO A 88 -17.35 3.98 19.88
N GLU A 89 -16.15 4.53 19.67
CA GLU A 89 -15.61 4.80 18.34
C GLU A 89 -14.46 3.84 18.00
N ARG A 90 -13.44 3.78 18.87
CA ARG A 90 -12.23 2.97 18.70
C ARG A 90 -11.65 2.59 20.05
N VAL A 91 -10.88 1.51 20.08
CA VAL A 91 -10.09 1.11 21.25
C VAL A 91 -8.63 1.49 21.03
N VAL A 92 -7.98 2.15 22.00
CA VAL A 92 -6.56 2.50 21.96
C VAL A 92 -5.88 2.11 23.27
N LEU A 93 -4.60 1.75 23.23
CA LEU A 93 -3.79 1.58 24.45
C LEU A 93 -3.13 2.92 24.82
N GLY A 94 -3.18 3.32 26.10
CA GLY A 94 -2.57 4.58 26.53
C GLY A 94 -3.18 5.80 25.83
N ASN A 95 -2.34 6.69 25.29
CA ASN A 95 -2.77 7.90 24.58
C ASN A 95 -2.97 7.71 23.06
N GLY A 96 -3.01 6.47 22.54
CA GLY A 96 -3.08 6.21 21.09
C GLY A 96 -1.78 6.53 20.35
N GLY A 97 -1.80 6.45 19.03
CA GLY A 97 -0.66 6.76 18.14
C GLY A 97 0.67 6.12 18.58
N TRP A 98 1.73 6.93 18.73
CA TRP A 98 3.03 6.42 19.16
C TRP A 98 3.08 5.93 20.61
N ASP A 99 2.23 6.45 21.49
CA ASP A 99 2.19 5.97 22.86
C ASP A 99 1.64 4.55 22.93
N GLU A 100 0.52 4.31 22.24
CA GLU A 100 -0.04 2.98 22.02
C GLU A 100 0.99 2.03 21.43
N PHE A 101 1.61 2.42 20.32
CA PHE A 101 2.61 1.59 19.65
C PHE A 101 3.77 1.20 20.58
N ARG A 102 4.32 2.14 21.36
CA ARG A 102 5.40 1.84 22.31
C ARG A 102 4.98 0.83 23.37
N GLN A 103 3.77 0.98 23.92
CA GLN A 103 3.25 0.07 24.93
C GLN A 103 2.99 -1.32 24.34
N LEU A 104 2.38 -1.39 23.14
CA LEU A 104 2.17 -2.64 22.41
C LEU A 104 3.50 -3.33 22.07
N TYR A 105 4.49 -2.58 21.60
CA TYR A 105 5.81 -3.11 21.30
C TYR A 105 6.52 -3.61 22.57
N ALA A 106 6.46 -2.87 23.68
CA ALA A 106 7.02 -3.34 24.95
C ALA A 106 6.36 -4.65 25.43
N GLN A 107 5.02 -4.73 25.37
CA GLN A 107 4.28 -5.95 25.69
C GLN A 107 4.66 -7.11 24.74
N ALA A 108 4.84 -6.82 23.45
CA ALA A 108 5.28 -7.80 22.47
C ALA A 108 6.67 -8.34 22.82
N GLN A 109 7.63 -7.47 23.13
CA GLN A 109 8.99 -7.86 23.53
C GLN A 109 9.00 -8.70 24.82
N GLU A 110 8.18 -8.36 25.82
CA GLU A 110 8.02 -9.19 27.03
C GLU A 110 7.51 -10.59 26.71
N ARG A 111 6.51 -10.68 25.81
CA ARG A 111 5.92 -11.95 25.37
C ARG A 111 6.89 -12.79 24.54
N ILE A 112 7.65 -12.16 23.65
CA ILE A 112 8.70 -12.80 22.84
C ILE A 112 9.80 -13.34 23.76
N ALA A 113 10.28 -12.52 24.72
CA ALA A 113 11.27 -12.95 25.70
C ALA A 113 10.79 -14.10 26.60
N ALA A 114 9.47 -14.19 26.85
CA ALA A 114 8.84 -15.29 27.57
C ALA A 114 8.67 -16.57 26.72
N GLY A 115 9.03 -16.57 25.43
CA GLY A 115 8.86 -17.71 24.52
C GLY A 115 7.40 -17.98 24.16
N GLN A 116 6.52 -17.00 24.32
CA GLN A 116 5.07 -17.09 24.07
C GLN A 116 4.67 -16.59 22.66
N ALA A 117 5.64 -16.12 21.88
CA ALA A 117 5.49 -15.71 20.50
C ALA A 117 5.85 -16.86 19.55
N LYS A 118 5.20 -16.90 18.39
CA LYS A 118 5.58 -17.81 17.31
C LYS A 118 6.61 -17.12 16.42
N PRO A 119 7.73 -17.78 16.07
CA PRO A 119 8.60 -17.25 15.04
C PRO A 119 7.78 -16.96 13.76
N TRP A 120 8.15 -15.91 13.04
CA TRP A 120 7.73 -15.60 11.68
C TRP A 120 8.97 -15.18 10.87
N LYS A 121 9.50 -16.09 10.07
CA LYS A 121 10.75 -15.93 9.34
C LYS A 121 10.50 -15.11 8.09
N VAL A 122 11.17 -13.98 7.96
CA VAL A 122 11.04 -13.10 6.79
C VAL A 122 12.36 -13.04 6.05
N LYS A 123 12.35 -13.32 4.75
CA LYS A 123 13.48 -13.01 3.87
C LYS A 123 13.30 -11.61 3.32
N ALA A 124 14.20 -10.69 3.65
CA ALA A 124 14.20 -9.34 3.11
C ALA A 124 15.34 -9.20 2.06
N VAL A 125 15.03 -8.73 0.85
CA VAL A 125 16.03 -8.60 -0.23
C VAL A 125 16.08 -7.15 -0.72
N LEU A 126 17.26 -6.54 -0.72
CA LEU A 126 17.51 -5.23 -1.31
C LEU A 126 18.20 -5.41 -2.64
N PHE A 127 17.49 -5.19 -3.74
CA PHE A 127 18.13 -5.12 -5.05
C PHE A 127 18.79 -3.76 -5.18
N ARG A 128 20.12 -3.76 -5.04
CA ARG A 128 20.91 -2.54 -5.06
C ARG A 128 20.88 -1.90 -6.44
N ARG A 129 20.77 -2.69 -7.50
CA ARG A 129 20.89 -2.23 -8.88
C ARG A 129 19.61 -2.51 -9.66
N LEU A 130 19.23 -1.56 -10.49
CA LEU A 130 18.19 -1.71 -11.51
C LEU A 130 18.82 -1.46 -12.88
N ASN A 131 18.47 -2.27 -13.87
CA ASN A 131 18.81 -2.06 -15.26
C ASN A 131 17.59 -2.38 -16.14
N VAL A 132 16.79 -1.35 -16.45
CA VAL A 132 15.58 -1.50 -17.25
C VAL A 132 15.62 -0.68 -18.52
N GLN A 133 14.83 -1.10 -19.50
CA GLN A 133 14.67 -0.35 -20.75
C GLN A 133 13.27 0.27 -20.79
N PHE A 134 13.23 1.61 -20.80
CA PHE A 134 11.99 2.38 -20.91
C PHE A 134 11.74 2.75 -22.37
N THR A 135 10.55 2.43 -22.88
CA THR A 135 10.10 2.90 -24.20
C THR A 135 9.11 4.04 -24.00
N ASP A 136 9.47 5.26 -24.42
CA ASP A 136 8.55 6.40 -24.31
C ASP A 136 7.41 6.35 -25.34
N ALA A 137 6.52 7.35 -25.29
CA ALA A 137 5.37 7.45 -26.18
C ALA A 137 5.75 7.59 -27.67
N ASP A 138 6.96 8.08 -27.97
CA ASP A 138 7.50 8.20 -29.32
C ASP A 138 8.18 6.90 -29.80
N GLY A 139 8.18 5.85 -28.97
CA GLY A 139 8.83 4.57 -29.24
C GLY A 139 10.35 4.59 -29.02
N VAL A 140 10.90 5.67 -28.44
CA VAL A 140 12.32 5.75 -28.11
C VAL A 140 12.61 4.90 -26.90
N VAL A 141 13.59 4.02 -27.05
CA VAL A 141 14.03 3.12 -25.99
C VAL A 141 15.20 3.74 -25.27
N MET A 142 15.12 3.85 -23.95
CA MET A 142 16.12 4.46 -23.09
C MET A 142 16.58 3.43 -22.05
N PRO A 143 17.89 3.21 -21.90
CA PRO A 143 18.38 2.46 -20.77
C PRO A 143 18.22 3.32 -19.50
N GLN A 144 17.66 2.73 -18.46
CA GLN A 144 17.51 3.33 -17.15
C GLN A 144 18.19 2.45 -16.13
N ARG A 145 19.23 3.01 -15.53
CA ARG A 145 20.06 2.32 -14.55
C ARG A 145 20.07 3.10 -13.27
N THR A 146 19.77 2.43 -12.17
CA THR A 146 19.88 3.01 -10.83
C THR A 146 20.69 2.11 -9.93
N VAL A 147 21.33 2.74 -8.95
CA VAL A 147 22.11 2.06 -7.93
C VAL A 147 21.77 2.71 -6.59
N MET A 148 21.33 1.92 -5.63
CA MET A 148 21.16 2.38 -4.26
C MET A 148 22.51 2.80 -3.68
N ALA A 149 22.58 4.04 -3.23
CA ALA A 149 23.66 4.57 -2.42
C ALA A 149 23.60 4.00 -1.00
N ALA A 150 24.71 4.09 -0.25
CA ALA A 150 24.78 3.59 1.12
C ALA A 150 23.69 4.17 2.06
N PRO A 151 23.32 5.47 1.99
CA PRO A 151 22.22 6.01 2.80
C PRO A 151 20.85 5.39 2.46
N GLU A 152 20.60 5.06 1.19
CA GLU A 152 19.35 4.44 0.75
C GLU A 152 19.26 2.98 1.24
N ILE A 153 20.40 2.26 1.20
CA ILE A 153 20.50 0.92 1.79
C ILE A 153 20.22 0.99 3.30
N ALA A 154 20.85 1.93 4.01
CA ALA A 154 20.63 2.12 5.45
C ALA A 154 19.15 2.44 5.76
N PHE A 155 18.53 3.32 4.97
CA PHE A 155 17.11 3.64 5.08
C PHE A 155 16.21 2.42 4.84
N ALA A 156 16.52 1.60 3.84
CA ALA A 156 15.76 0.38 3.54
C ALA A 156 15.87 -0.65 4.67
N LEU A 157 17.08 -0.85 5.22
CA LEU A 157 17.31 -1.70 6.40
C LEU A 157 16.57 -1.17 7.64
N GLU A 158 16.60 0.14 7.88
CA GLU A 158 15.81 0.78 8.94
C GLU A 158 14.30 0.59 8.72
N THR A 159 13.84 0.59 7.47
CA THR A 159 12.44 0.29 7.13
C THR A 159 12.08 -1.16 7.46
N PHE A 160 12.97 -2.12 7.18
CA PHE A 160 12.79 -3.51 7.59
C PHE A 160 12.72 -3.66 9.12
N ALA A 161 13.59 -2.96 9.84
CA ALA A 161 13.60 -2.99 11.31
C ALA A 161 12.32 -2.34 11.90
N ARG A 162 11.79 -1.28 11.29
CA ARG A 162 10.49 -0.69 11.65
C ARG A 162 9.34 -1.64 11.35
N PHE A 163 9.36 -2.30 10.20
CA PHE A 163 8.35 -3.30 9.83
C PHE A 163 8.27 -4.43 10.86
N GLU A 164 9.42 -4.97 11.27
CA GLU A 164 9.52 -5.97 12.35
C GLU A 164 8.78 -5.49 13.61
N ALA A 165 9.16 -4.30 14.11
CA ALA A 165 8.58 -3.74 15.33
C ALA A 165 7.07 -3.47 15.21
N VAL A 166 6.60 -3.02 14.05
CA VAL A 166 5.16 -2.78 13.77
C VAL A 166 4.38 -4.09 13.81
N VAL A 167 4.85 -5.13 13.13
CA VAL A 167 4.17 -6.42 13.11
C VAL A 167 4.14 -7.04 14.51
N GLU A 168 5.24 -7.01 15.25
CA GLU A 168 5.29 -7.54 16.61
C GLU A 168 4.35 -6.79 17.56
N ALA A 169 4.34 -5.46 17.49
CA ALA A 169 3.44 -4.63 18.30
C ALA A 169 1.97 -4.90 17.98
N PHE A 170 1.58 -4.86 16.70
CA PHE A 170 0.18 -4.98 16.29
C PHE A 170 -0.35 -6.42 16.41
N THR A 171 0.53 -7.42 16.38
CA THR A 171 0.15 -8.80 16.76
C THR A 171 0.21 -9.05 18.26
N ARG A 172 0.58 -8.04 19.07
CA ARG A 172 0.73 -8.11 20.53
C ARG A 172 1.68 -9.22 20.97
N GLY A 173 2.76 -9.40 20.22
CA GLY A 173 3.75 -10.46 20.41
C GLY A 173 3.22 -11.86 20.13
N ALA A 174 2.13 -12.02 19.37
CA ALA A 174 1.75 -13.33 18.86
C ALA A 174 2.81 -13.85 17.87
N LEU A 175 3.48 -12.93 17.16
CA LEU A 175 4.62 -13.21 16.29
C LEU A 175 5.92 -12.64 16.87
N ASP A 176 7.01 -13.37 16.63
CA ASP A 176 8.42 -12.97 16.76
C ASP A 176 8.97 -12.89 15.34
N VAL A 177 9.15 -11.68 14.81
CA VAL A 177 9.46 -11.50 13.39
C VAL A 177 10.97 -11.58 13.18
N GLN A 178 11.41 -12.65 12.51
CA GLN A 178 12.81 -12.97 12.31
C GLN A 178 13.25 -12.61 10.89
N ILE A 179 13.72 -11.37 10.73
CA ILE A 179 14.18 -10.88 9.41
C ILE A 179 15.61 -11.33 9.11
N THR A 180 15.79 -11.96 7.95
CA THR A 180 17.10 -12.17 7.32
C THR A 180 17.21 -11.29 6.08
N ALA A 181 18.03 -10.24 6.14
CA ALA A 181 18.25 -9.32 5.02
C ALA A 181 19.41 -9.78 4.10
N SER A 182 19.31 -9.49 2.80
CA SER A 182 20.44 -9.56 1.87
C SER A 182 20.42 -8.42 0.86
N ILE A 183 21.60 -8.06 0.37
CA ILE A 183 21.76 -7.08 -0.70
C ILE A 183 22.10 -7.87 -1.96
N GLU A 184 21.29 -7.71 -3.00
CA GLU A 184 21.50 -8.31 -4.30
C GLU A 184 22.18 -7.32 -5.24
N GLU A 185 23.35 -7.72 -5.74
CA GLU A 185 24.18 -6.94 -6.67
C GLU A 185 23.85 -7.25 -8.14
N GLU A 186 23.18 -8.38 -8.41
CA GLU A 186 22.61 -8.64 -9.71
C GLU A 186 21.47 -7.63 -9.97
N PRO A 187 21.53 -6.84 -11.07
CA PRO A 187 20.51 -5.86 -11.31
C PRO A 187 19.17 -6.52 -11.63
N VAL A 188 18.09 -5.95 -11.10
CA VAL A 188 16.74 -6.22 -11.59
C VAL A 188 16.67 -5.75 -13.04
N ARG A 189 16.19 -6.63 -13.93
CA ARG A 189 16.08 -6.36 -15.36
C ARG A 189 14.64 -6.42 -15.83
N GLY A 190 14.31 -5.63 -16.84
CA GLY A 190 12.99 -5.59 -17.44
C GLY A 190 12.87 -4.54 -18.54
N GLU A 191 11.76 -4.59 -19.25
CA GLU A 191 11.34 -3.54 -20.17
C GLU A 191 9.99 -2.99 -19.73
N TYR A 192 9.79 -1.69 -19.92
CA TYR A 192 8.47 -1.09 -19.74
C TYR A 192 8.24 0.06 -20.71
N ARG A 193 6.99 0.48 -20.83
CA ARG A 193 6.52 1.44 -21.83
C ARG A 193 5.75 2.58 -21.17
N ALA A 194 5.75 3.73 -21.81
CA ALA A 194 4.90 4.85 -21.43
C ALA A 194 3.42 4.40 -21.36
N GLY A 195 2.74 4.81 -20.29
CA GLY A 195 1.35 4.43 -20.02
C GLY A 195 1.17 3.10 -19.29
N GLN A 196 2.24 2.33 -19.02
CA GLN A 196 2.15 1.20 -18.10
C GLN A 196 2.18 1.70 -16.64
N VAL A 197 1.19 1.26 -15.85
CA VAL A 197 1.07 1.62 -14.43
C VAL A 197 2.27 1.11 -13.62
N TRP A 198 2.78 -0.06 -13.98
CA TRP A 198 3.90 -0.73 -13.33
C TRP A 198 5.14 -0.65 -14.24
N ALA A 199 6.21 0.01 -13.79
CA ALA A 199 7.45 0.08 -14.57
C ALA A 199 8.24 -1.24 -14.60
N LEU A 200 7.95 -2.16 -13.71
CA LEU A 200 8.31 -3.56 -13.89
C LEU A 200 7.14 -4.37 -13.38
N ASP A 201 6.82 -5.48 -14.05
CA ASP A 201 6.06 -6.51 -13.37
C ASP A 201 6.95 -7.02 -12.23
N PRO A 202 6.57 -6.74 -10.98
CA PRO A 202 7.37 -7.11 -9.83
C PRO A 202 7.50 -8.63 -9.73
N ARG A 203 6.51 -9.37 -10.25
CA ARG A 203 6.56 -10.81 -10.39
C ARG A 203 7.74 -11.21 -11.26
N ASP A 204 8.04 -10.49 -12.33
CA ASP A 204 9.17 -10.81 -13.21
C ASP A 204 10.53 -10.39 -12.60
N ALA A 205 10.55 -9.22 -11.94
CA ALA A 205 11.72 -8.66 -11.28
C ALA A 205 12.24 -9.57 -10.15
N GLY A 206 11.32 -10.01 -9.29
CA GLY A 206 11.60 -10.86 -8.13
C GLY A 206 11.62 -12.35 -8.48
N ALA A 207 10.72 -12.87 -9.33
CA ALA A 207 10.59 -14.32 -9.51
C ALA A 207 11.86 -14.98 -10.04
N ASN A 208 12.60 -14.32 -10.93
CA ASN A 208 13.88 -14.88 -11.39
C ASN A 208 14.86 -15.09 -10.23
N TYR A 209 14.85 -14.20 -9.24
CA TYR A 209 15.66 -14.34 -8.05
C TYR A 209 15.04 -15.31 -7.02
N LEU A 210 13.73 -15.28 -6.84
CA LEU A 210 13.12 -15.97 -5.70
C LEU A 210 12.85 -17.45 -5.99
N VAL A 211 12.48 -17.79 -7.23
CA VAL A 211 12.19 -19.17 -7.65
C VAL A 211 13.43 -20.04 -7.40
N GLY A 212 13.24 -21.25 -6.85
CA GLY A 212 14.30 -22.26 -6.68
C GLY A 212 15.43 -21.93 -5.69
N ARG A 213 15.52 -20.69 -5.17
CA ARG A 213 16.60 -20.26 -4.28
C ARG A 213 16.34 -20.59 -2.79
N PHE A 214 15.08 -20.63 -2.38
CA PHE A 214 14.67 -21.01 -1.02
C PHE A 214 13.96 -22.37 -1.04
N ASN A 215 13.96 -23.10 0.07
CA ASN A 215 13.15 -24.31 0.20
C ASN A 215 11.79 -24.00 0.82
N PRO A 216 10.77 -24.85 0.60
CA PRO A 216 9.52 -24.74 1.34
C PRO A 216 9.73 -24.70 2.85
N GLY A 217 9.20 -23.67 3.49
CA GLY A 217 9.28 -23.48 4.95
C GLY A 217 10.56 -22.80 5.47
N ASP A 218 11.51 -22.45 4.59
CA ASP A 218 12.68 -21.64 4.97
C ASP A 218 12.23 -20.28 5.52
N TYR A 219 11.23 -19.68 4.87
CA TYR A 219 10.65 -18.40 5.21
C TYR A 219 9.11 -18.47 5.13
N ASP A 220 8.44 -17.70 5.99
CA ASP A 220 6.98 -17.52 5.97
C ASP A 220 6.58 -16.41 4.98
N SER A 221 7.42 -15.38 4.89
CA SER A 221 7.23 -14.24 3.99
C SER A 221 8.54 -13.86 3.31
N ILE A 222 8.43 -13.40 2.08
CA ILE A 222 9.53 -12.76 1.38
C ILE A 222 9.13 -11.31 1.09
N LEU A 223 10.00 -10.38 1.44
CA LEU A 223 9.88 -8.97 1.16
C LEU A 223 11.09 -8.54 0.33
N TYR A 224 10.89 -7.71 -0.68
CA TYR A 224 12.01 -7.13 -1.40
C TYR A 224 11.78 -5.68 -1.78
N MET A 225 12.88 -4.95 -1.89
CA MET A 225 12.90 -3.54 -2.23
C MET A 225 13.92 -3.27 -3.34
N TYR A 226 13.59 -2.33 -4.21
CA TYR A 226 14.48 -1.78 -5.23
C TYR A 226 14.17 -0.29 -5.41
N VAL A 227 15.16 0.48 -5.90
CA VAL A 227 14.95 1.89 -6.25
C VAL A 227 14.58 1.93 -7.73
N PRO A 228 13.36 2.39 -8.07
CA PRO A 228 12.87 2.40 -9.44
C PRO A 228 13.60 3.44 -10.31
N GLY A 229 14.21 4.45 -9.70
CA GLY A 229 14.86 5.54 -10.44
C GLY A 229 13.89 6.61 -10.92
N PRO A 230 14.30 7.45 -11.90
CA PRO A 230 13.48 8.55 -12.42
C PRO A 230 12.39 8.03 -13.36
N ILE A 231 11.61 7.06 -12.92
CA ILE A 231 10.55 6.45 -13.71
C ILE A 231 9.20 7.02 -13.30
N ASP A 232 8.41 7.42 -14.29
CA ASP A 232 7.04 7.92 -14.11
C ASP A 232 6.05 6.78 -13.80
N SER A 233 6.45 5.77 -13.02
CA SER A 233 5.54 4.71 -12.57
C SER A 233 5.10 4.96 -11.14
N PHE A 234 3.83 4.64 -10.87
CA PHE A 234 3.28 4.64 -9.53
C PHE A 234 4.15 3.79 -8.60
N SER A 235 4.56 4.37 -7.46
CA SER A 235 5.02 3.54 -6.34
C SER A 235 3.82 2.87 -5.73
N PHE A 236 3.85 1.56 -5.78
CA PHE A 236 3.16 0.78 -4.81
C PHE A 236 3.99 -0.47 -4.56
N GLY A 237 3.75 -1.08 -3.41
CA GLY A 237 4.16 -2.45 -3.24
C GLY A 237 3.26 -3.36 -4.07
N GLY A 238 3.38 -4.65 -3.86
CA GLY A 238 2.39 -5.57 -4.40
C GLY A 238 2.73 -6.98 -3.96
N THR A 239 1.75 -7.85 -4.07
CA THR A 239 1.95 -9.27 -3.82
C THR A 239 2.42 -9.93 -5.10
N ALA A 240 3.67 -10.42 -5.11
CA ALA A 240 4.30 -11.10 -6.24
C ALA A 240 3.89 -12.59 -6.35
N GLY A 241 2.92 -13.02 -5.55
CA GLY A 241 2.41 -14.38 -5.52
C GLY A 241 3.10 -15.23 -4.45
N ARG A 242 3.29 -16.53 -4.72
CA ARG A 242 3.98 -17.46 -3.82
C ARG A 242 5.17 -18.09 -4.51
N THR A 243 6.25 -18.28 -3.77
CA THR A 243 7.33 -19.18 -4.15
C THR A 243 7.63 -20.09 -2.97
N ASN A 244 7.59 -21.40 -3.22
CA ASN A 244 7.94 -22.42 -2.23
C ASN A 244 7.12 -22.26 -0.95
N ASN A 245 5.80 -22.12 -1.09
CA ASN A 245 4.83 -21.86 -0.02
C ASN A 245 4.95 -20.54 0.74
N ALA A 246 6.06 -19.81 0.59
CA ALA A 246 6.19 -18.44 1.08
C ALA A 246 5.51 -17.48 0.11
N THR A 247 4.57 -16.71 0.62
CA THR A 247 4.00 -15.54 -0.04
C THR A 247 5.06 -14.45 -0.19
N GLN A 248 5.00 -13.77 -1.31
CA GLN A 248 5.96 -12.76 -1.70
C GLN A 248 5.25 -11.45 -1.84
N SER A 249 5.85 -10.43 -1.26
CA SER A 249 5.49 -9.08 -1.59
C SER A 249 6.73 -8.25 -1.80
N PHE A 250 6.54 -7.14 -2.48
CA PHE A 250 7.59 -6.18 -2.71
C PHE A 250 7.09 -4.82 -2.28
N VAL A 251 8.04 -3.97 -1.95
CA VAL A 251 7.80 -2.54 -1.80
C VAL A 251 8.84 -1.84 -2.61
N ILE A 252 8.39 -1.07 -3.60
CA ILE A 252 9.29 -0.24 -4.37
C ILE A 252 9.72 0.92 -3.47
N VAL A 253 11.02 1.19 -3.35
CA VAL A 253 11.51 2.42 -2.67
C VAL A 253 11.26 3.60 -3.59
N SER A 254 10.00 3.97 -3.68
CA SER A 254 9.51 5.19 -4.30
C SER A 254 8.31 5.67 -3.51
N ASN A 255 7.87 6.88 -3.76
CA ASN A 255 6.82 7.52 -2.95
C ASN A 255 5.71 8.06 -3.86
N GLY A 256 5.40 7.25 -4.84
CA GLY A 256 4.10 7.28 -5.47
C GLY A 256 2.99 7.21 -4.44
N ARG A 257 1.87 7.75 -4.88
CA ARG A 257 0.64 7.86 -4.12
C ARG A 257 -0.28 6.74 -4.53
N GLU A 258 -0.96 6.14 -3.57
CA GLU A 258 -2.17 5.36 -3.83
C GLU A 258 -3.35 6.30 -3.66
N GLY A 259 -4.13 6.54 -4.73
CA GLY A 259 -5.35 7.37 -4.66
C GLY A 259 -5.14 8.80 -4.14
N GLY A 260 -3.91 9.36 -4.23
CA GLY A 260 -3.58 10.69 -3.70
C GLY A 260 -2.88 10.71 -2.33
N PHE A 261 -2.81 9.58 -1.63
CA PHE A 261 -2.24 9.48 -0.27
C PHE A 261 -0.74 9.13 -0.28
N ARG A 262 0.04 9.77 0.60
CA ARG A 262 1.44 9.38 0.86
C ARG A 262 1.48 8.28 1.91
N ILE A 263 1.64 7.04 1.45
CA ILE A 263 1.83 5.88 2.33
C ILE A 263 3.31 5.80 2.73
N GLY A 264 3.59 5.66 4.03
CA GLY A 264 4.98 5.47 4.48
C GLY A 264 5.53 4.11 4.01
N HIS A 265 6.82 3.99 3.69
CA HIS A 265 7.39 2.69 3.24
C HIS A 265 7.14 1.53 4.22
N THR A 266 7.17 1.79 5.53
CA THR A 266 6.81 0.79 6.55
C THR A 266 5.32 0.42 6.47
N GLU A 267 4.43 1.40 6.23
CA GLU A 267 2.99 1.16 6.05
C GLU A 267 2.74 0.30 4.81
N ALA A 268 3.35 0.67 3.68
CA ALA A 268 3.28 -0.09 2.44
C ALA A 268 3.79 -1.53 2.65
N MET A 269 4.90 -1.72 3.37
CA MET A 269 5.38 -3.06 3.70
C MET A 269 4.39 -3.86 4.53
N VAL A 270 3.75 -3.25 5.54
CA VAL A 270 2.76 -3.93 6.37
C VAL A 270 1.51 -4.25 5.56
N HIS A 271 1.03 -3.32 4.73
CA HIS A 271 -0.07 -3.52 3.81
C HIS A 271 0.19 -4.73 2.91
N GLU A 272 1.35 -4.73 2.25
CA GLU A 272 1.74 -5.78 1.33
C GLU A 272 2.00 -7.12 1.99
N TRP A 273 2.58 -7.09 3.17
CA TRP A 273 2.70 -8.28 3.99
C TRP A 273 1.32 -8.78 4.42
N TYR A 274 0.36 -7.90 4.67
CA TYR A 274 -0.98 -8.34 5.07
C TYR A 274 -1.73 -9.03 3.93
N HIS A 275 -1.55 -8.63 2.66
CA HIS A 275 -2.04 -9.44 1.52
C HIS A 275 -1.57 -10.90 1.58
N GLN A 276 -0.34 -11.12 2.02
CA GLN A 276 0.20 -12.45 2.22
C GLN A 276 -0.55 -13.23 3.30
N ILE A 277 -0.89 -12.54 4.39
CA ILE A 277 -1.67 -13.09 5.49
C ILE A 277 -3.09 -13.42 5.04
N GLU A 278 -3.71 -12.56 4.23
CA GLU A 278 -5.04 -12.81 3.65
C GLU A 278 -5.08 -14.05 2.77
N ASP A 279 -4.16 -14.13 1.80
CA ASP A 279 -4.06 -15.33 0.96
C ASP A 279 -3.77 -16.57 1.81
N THR A 280 -3.00 -16.44 2.89
CA THR A 280 -2.72 -17.55 3.82
C THR A 280 -3.97 -17.98 4.57
N TYR A 281 -4.68 -17.09 5.29
CA TYR A 281 -5.84 -17.51 6.05
C TYR A 281 -6.97 -18.03 5.13
N ARG A 282 -7.15 -17.48 3.92
CA ARG A 282 -8.16 -17.95 2.95
C ARG A 282 -7.89 -19.40 2.54
N ARG A 283 -6.64 -19.75 2.23
CA ARG A 283 -6.24 -21.14 1.94
C ARG A 283 -6.39 -22.07 3.14
N TRP A 284 -6.26 -21.50 4.32
CA TRP A 284 -6.44 -22.19 5.59
C TRP A 284 -7.91 -22.26 6.03
N GLY A 285 -8.85 -21.96 5.12
CA GLY A 285 -10.27 -22.18 5.32
C GLY A 285 -10.96 -21.12 6.16
N TYR A 286 -10.28 -20.02 6.49
CA TYR A 286 -10.93 -18.84 7.03
C TYR A 286 -11.64 -18.10 5.90
N GLY A 287 -12.97 -18.13 5.93
CA GLY A 287 -13.79 -17.57 4.86
C GLY A 287 -13.79 -18.40 3.57
N GLY A 288 -13.99 -17.74 2.41
CA GLY A 288 -14.04 -18.39 1.09
C GLY A 288 -15.44 -18.87 0.66
N VAL A 289 -16.48 -18.50 1.42
CA VAL A 289 -17.87 -18.57 0.97
C VAL A 289 -18.52 -17.19 1.12
N PRO A 290 -19.49 -16.83 0.27
CA PRO A 290 -20.27 -15.61 0.45
C PRO A 290 -20.80 -15.55 1.91
N PHE A 291 -20.71 -14.38 2.53
CA PHE A 291 -21.06 -14.11 3.95
C PHE A 291 -20.09 -14.61 5.02
N ALA A 292 -19.05 -15.40 4.67
CA ALA A 292 -18.00 -15.83 5.58
C ALA A 292 -16.64 -15.14 5.35
N GLU A 293 -16.55 -14.23 4.37
CA GLU A 293 -15.31 -13.53 4.09
C GLU A 293 -14.87 -12.70 5.30
N LEU A 294 -13.60 -12.84 5.69
CA LEU A 294 -13.01 -11.99 6.73
C LEU A 294 -12.82 -10.57 6.21
N PRO A 295 -12.65 -9.57 7.10
CA PRO A 295 -12.40 -8.20 6.68
C PRO A 295 -11.23 -8.15 5.70
N SER A 296 -11.45 -7.54 4.53
CA SER A 296 -10.38 -7.32 3.56
C SER A 296 -9.50 -6.15 3.98
N LEU A 297 -8.20 -6.25 3.71
CA LEU A 297 -7.28 -5.14 3.91
C LEU A 297 -7.70 -3.90 3.14
N HIS A 298 -8.40 -4.02 2.01
CA HIS A 298 -8.92 -2.86 1.28
C HIS A 298 -10.26 -2.34 1.80
N GLY A 299 -10.85 -3.01 2.79
CA GLY A 299 -12.14 -2.64 3.38
C GLY A 299 -12.07 -1.51 4.40
N GLY A 300 -10.94 -0.80 4.56
CA GLY A 300 -10.78 0.26 5.56
C GLY A 300 -11.86 1.34 5.45
N GLU A 301 -12.17 1.80 4.24
CA GLU A 301 -13.20 2.81 4.01
C GLU A 301 -14.60 2.31 4.37
N ALA A 302 -14.93 1.05 4.03
CA ALA A 302 -16.20 0.41 4.43
C ALA A 302 -16.31 0.25 5.95
N HIS A 303 -15.18 0.16 6.66
CA HIS A 303 -15.14 0.15 8.12
C HIS A 303 -14.97 1.54 8.75
N GLY A 304 -15.22 2.60 7.96
CA GLY A 304 -15.22 3.97 8.43
C GLY A 304 -13.84 4.51 8.80
N TYR A 305 -12.76 3.92 8.27
CA TYR A 305 -11.41 4.47 8.40
C TYR A 305 -11.22 5.57 7.36
N THR A 306 -11.02 6.78 7.84
CA THR A 306 -10.65 7.96 7.05
C THR A 306 -9.19 8.32 7.30
N VAL A 307 -8.68 9.30 6.56
CA VAL A 307 -7.34 9.86 6.78
C VAL A 307 -7.23 10.36 8.24
N ASP A 308 -6.24 9.85 8.98
CA ASP A 308 -5.81 10.28 10.32
C ASP A 308 -6.78 9.97 11.49
N GLN A 309 -6.80 8.71 11.96
CA GLN A 309 -7.64 8.26 13.07
C GLN A 309 -6.83 7.59 14.19
N ALA A 310 -7.26 7.74 15.45
CA ALA A 310 -6.62 7.16 16.64
C ALA A 310 -5.11 7.52 16.78
N GLY A 311 -4.71 8.65 16.21
CA GLY A 311 -3.31 9.04 16.13
C GLY A 311 -2.49 8.19 15.18
N TYR A 312 -3.08 7.51 14.19
CA TYR A 312 -2.41 6.83 13.08
C TYR A 312 -2.83 7.47 11.76
N THR A 313 -1.92 7.60 10.79
CA THR A 313 -2.24 8.16 9.48
C THR A 313 -2.89 7.11 8.59
N GLY A 314 -3.95 7.49 7.85
CA GLY A 314 -4.58 6.67 6.80
C GLY A 314 -4.80 5.19 7.16
N TRP A 315 -4.17 4.30 6.40
CA TRP A 315 -4.37 2.85 6.46
C TRP A 315 -3.70 2.21 7.67
N PHE A 316 -2.74 2.88 8.31
CA PHE A 316 -2.06 2.36 9.50
C PHE A 316 -3.03 2.05 10.66
N ALA A 317 -4.08 2.87 10.83
CA ALA A 317 -5.13 2.61 11.82
C ALA A 317 -5.89 1.32 11.51
N TRP A 318 -6.25 1.14 10.23
CA TRP A 318 -6.96 -0.04 9.76
C TRP A 318 -6.11 -1.31 9.87
N LEU A 319 -4.86 -1.26 9.41
CA LEU A 319 -3.91 -2.36 9.51
C LEU A 319 -3.64 -2.73 10.98
N ARG A 320 -3.56 -1.74 11.87
CA ARG A 320 -3.46 -1.98 13.32
C ARG A 320 -4.65 -2.80 13.82
N ASP A 321 -5.88 -2.41 13.50
CA ASP A 321 -7.09 -3.09 13.99
C ASP A 321 -7.29 -4.47 13.36
N LEU A 322 -6.97 -4.62 12.09
CA LEU A 322 -6.93 -5.92 11.42
C LEU A 322 -5.95 -6.88 12.11
N MET A 323 -4.74 -6.44 12.40
CA MET A 323 -3.73 -7.30 13.02
C MET A 323 -4.00 -7.57 14.50
N THR A 324 -4.61 -6.60 15.20
CA THR A 324 -4.89 -6.70 16.64
C THR A 324 -6.17 -7.47 16.94
N PHE A 325 -7.23 -7.23 16.16
CA PHE A 325 -8.59 -7.68 16.46
C PHE A 325 -9.19 -8.63 15.43
N SER A 326 -8.73 -8.63 14.17
CA SER A 326 -9.12 -9.66 13.21
C SER A 326 -8.23 -10.89 13.36
N VAL A 327 -6.91 -10.75 13.21
CA VAL A 327 -6.00 -11.90 13.27
C VAL A 327 -5.54 -12.18 14.69
N ARG A 328 -6.26 -13.06 15.39
CA ARG A 328 -6.08 -13.33 16.83
C ARG A 328 -4.89 -14.27 17.12
N PRO A 329 -4.35 -14.29 18.36
CA PRO A 329 -3.26 -15.20 18.72
C PRO A 329 -3.50 -16.68 18.40
N GLY A 330 -4.74 -17.18 18.52
CA GLY A 330 -5.09 -18.55 18.13
C GLY A 330 -4.98 -18.80 16.63
N MET A 331 -5.31 -17.80 15.81
CA MET A 331 -5.12 -17.84 14.35
C MET A 331 -3.64 -17.88 13.99
N TRP A 332 -2.83 -17.00 14.61
CA TRP A 332 -1.37 -17.00 14.42
C TRP A 332 -0.73 -18.34 14.81
N ALA A 333 -1.19 -18.93 15.91
CA ALA A 333 -0.72 -20.25 16.34
C ALA A 333 -1.04 -21.32 15.30
N ARG A 334 -2.20 -21.25 14.64
CA ARG A 334 -2.52 -22.13 13.53
C ARG A 334 -1.65 -21.86 12.33
N MET A 335 -1.64 -20.64 11.80
CA MET A 335 -0.92 -20.24 10.58
C MET A 335 0.57 -20.64 10.56
N SER A 336 1.16 -20.89 11.73
CA SER A 336 2.55 -21.35 11.90
C SER A 336 2.87 -22.80 11.44
N ASN A 337 1.98 -23.53 10.75
CA ASN A 337 2.28 -24.85 10.15
C ASN A 337 2.75 -24.70 8.68
N ARG A 338 4.04 -24.36 8.52
CA ARG A 338 4.62 -23.58 7.39
C ARG A 338 4.78 -24.28 6.04
N THR A 339 4.48 -25.56 5.94
CA THR A 339 4.71 -26.34 4.70
C THR A 339 3.54 -27.21 4.27
N ASP A 340 2.63 -27.54 5.21
CA ASP A 340 1.45 -28.35 4.95
C ASP A 340 0.30 -27.83 5.82
N PRO A 341 -0.59 -26.98 5.26
CA PRO A 341 -1.80 -26.57 5.95
C PRO A 341 -2.57 -27.82 6.38
N ASP A 342 -3.12 -27.83 7.60
CA ASP A 342 -4.13 -28.82 7.95
C ASP A 342 -5.42 -28.45 7.22
N PHE A 343 -5.46 -28.78 5.93
CA PHE A 343 -6.57 -28.44 5.05
C PHE A 343 -7.88 -29.10 5.50
N GLN A 344 -7.81 -30.19 6.28
CA GLN A 344 -8.99 -30.83 6.84
C GLN A 344 -9.52 -30.04 8.03
N ALA A 345 -8.66 -29.64 8.96
CA ALA A 345 -9.07 -28.75 10.04
C ALA A 345 -9.62 -27.43 9.48
N ALA A 346 -8.97 -26.86 8.46
CA ALA A 346 -9.46 -25.70 7.72
C ALA A 346 -10.87 -25.90 7.11
N PHE A 347 -11.17 -27.11 6.64
CA PHE A 347 -12.49 -27.44 6.11
C PHE A 347 -13.56 -27.50 7.20
N GLU A 348 -13.22 -28.07 8.36
CA GLU A 348 -14.13 -28.25 9.50
C GLU A 348 -14.40 -26.95 10.28
N GLN A 349 -13.58 -25.90 10.09
CA GLN A 349 -13.64 -24.64 10.84
C GLN A 349 -14.77 -23.70 10.40
N THR A 350 -14.92 -23.46 9.10
CA THR A 350 -15.98 -22.56 8.58
C THR A 350 -17.25 -23.36 8.31
N HIS A 351 -18.20 -23.28 9.23
CA HIS A 351 -19.47 -23.99 9.17
C HIS A 351 -20.65 -23.03 9.22
N ARG A 352 -21.79 -23.46 8.64
CA ARG A 352 -23.03 -22.68 8.66
C ARG A 352 -23.65 -22.72 10.04
N PHE A 353 -24.40 -21.69 10.40
CA PHE A 353 -25.15 -21.63 11.65
C PHE A 353 -26.16 -22.77 11.79
N GLU A 354 -26.03 -23.56 12.88
CA GLU A 354 -26.91 -24.69 13.21
C GLU A 354 -27.84 -24.39 14.41
N GLY A 355 -27.97 -23.12 14.80
CA GLY A 355 -28.82 -22.71 15.94
C GLY A 355 -28.14 -22.73 17.30
N ARG A 356 -26.87 -23.16 17.40
CA ARG A 356 -26.07 -23.14 18.63
C ARG A 356 -25.55 -21.74 18.92
N THR A 357 -25.54 -21.35 20.20
CA THR A 357 -24.93 -20.10 20.67
C THR A 357 -23.62 -20.35 21.42
N TYR A 358 -22.82 -19.29 21.54
CA TYR A 358 -21.47 -19.33 22.09
C TYR A 358 -21.25 -18.17 23.08
N ARG A 359 -20.38 -18.37 24.07
CA ARG A 359 -19.87 -17.27 24.89
C ARG A 359 -18.62 -16.72 24.24
N TRP A 360 -18.49 -15.40 24.16
CA TRP A 360 -17.32 -14.76 23.54
C TRP A 360 -16.00 -15.24 24.17
N SER A 361 -15.94 -15.37 25.49
CA SER A 361 -14.75 -15.85 26.21
C SER A 361 -14.25 -17.24 25.77
N ASP A 362 -15.14 -18.08 25.24
CA ASP A 362 -14.81 -19.45 24.82
C ASP A 362 -14.28 -19.49 23.37
N VAL A 363 -14.45 -18.39 22.62
CA VAL A 363 -14.12 -18.30 21.19
C VAL A 363 -13.16 -17.16 20.82
N ALA A 364 -12.97 -16.15 21.67
CA ALA A 364 -12.27 -14.89 21.35
C ALA A 364 -10.79 -15.03 20.93
N ASP A 365 -10.13 -16.12 21.29
CA ASP A 365 -8.75 -16.42 20.87
C ASP A 365 -8.63 -16.79 19.38
N ASP A 366 -9.71 -17.32 18.80
CA ASP A 366 -9.87 -17.54 17.36
C ASP A 366 -11.36 -17.70 17.02
N PRO A 367 -12.08 -16.57 16.92
CA PRO A 367 -13.53 -16.59 16.78
C PRO A 367 -13.96 -17.08 15.39
N TRP A 368 -13.17 -16.83 14.36
CA TRP A 368 -13.56 -17.10 12.97
C TRP A 368 -13.55 -18.58 12.61
N ALA A 369 -12.72 -19.37 13.29
CA ALA A 369 -12.71 -20.81 13.17
C ALA A 369 -13.70 -21.52 14.11
N LYS A 370 -14.21 -20.83 15.13
CA LYS A 370 -15.06 -21.42 16.18
C LYS A 370 -16.53 -21.01 16.08
N LEU A 371 -16.80 -19.84 15.52
CA LEU A 371 -18.14 -19.34 15.26
C LEU A 371 -18.60 -19.74 13.87
N PRO A 372 -19.91 -19.99 13.69
CA PRO A 372 -20.47 -20.17 12.37
C PRO A 372 -20.65 -18.83 11.64
N TYR A 373 -20.65 -18.86 10.31
CA TYR A 373 -21.13 -17.73 9.50
C TYR A 373 -22.66 -17.74 9.42
N LEU A 374 -23.23 -16.55 9.30
CA LEU A 374 -24.67 -16.30 9.25
C LEU A 374 -25.08 -15.76 7.88
N THR A 375 -26.32 -16.05 7.49
CA THR A 375 -26.97 -15.47 6.31
C THR A 375 -28.20 -14.64 6.74
N PRO A 376 -28.68 -13.70 5.90
CA PRO A 376 -29.94 -13.00 6.16
C PRO A 376 -31.11 -13.95 6.42
N GLU A 377 -31.12 -15.13 5.80
CA GLU A 377 -32.14 -16.17 6.03
C GLU A 377 -32.03 -16.78 7.44
N ASP A 378 -30.82 -17.08 7.91
CA ASP A 378 -30.60 -17.61 9.25
C ASP A 378 -31.06 -16.60 10.33
N LEU A 379 -30.80 -15.32 10.09
CA LEU A 379 -31.24 -14.22 10.95
C LEU A 379 -32.74 -13.96 10.87
N SER A 380 -33.34 -14.04 9.68
CA SER A 380 -34.79 -13.95 9.48
C SER A 380 -35.53 -15.04 10.26
N ALA A 381 -35.03 -16.27 10.17
CA ALA A 381 -35.55 -17.41 10.91
C ALA A 381 -35.43 -17.19 12.43
N ARG A 382 -34.32 -16.59 12.88
CA ARG A 382 -34.11 -16.29 14.31
C ARG A 382 -35.05 -15.20 14.82
N LEU A 383 -35.29 -14.15 14.04
CA LEU A 383 -36.19 -13.04 14.38
C LEU A 383 -37.68 -13.38 14.21
N GLY A 384 -38.02 -14.36 13.38
CA GLY A 384 -39.40 -14.61 12.98
C GLY A 384 -40.00 -13.48 12.14
N THR A 385 -39.17 -12.82 11.32
CA THR A 385 -39.58 -11.90 10.25
C THR A 385 -38.52 -11.92 9.17
N GLU A 386 -38.91 -11.62 7.94
CA GLU A 386 -37.97 -11.34 6.86
C GLU A 386 -37.05 -10.18 7.26
N LEU A 387 -35.76 -10.40 7.09
CA LEU A 387 -34.68 -9.44 7.27
C LEU A 387 -33.91 -9.33 5.95
N SER A 388 -33.81 -8.12 5.42
CA SER A 388 -32.95 -7.79 4.29
C SER A 388 -31.85 -6.85 4.73
N VAL A 389 -30.64 -7.02 4.20
CA VAL A 389 -29.49 -6.19 4.55
C VAL A 389 -29.01 -5.43 3.33
N GLU A 390 -28.76 -4.14 3.50
CA GLU A 390 -28.28 -3.24 2.46
C GLU A 390 -27.02 -2.52 2.97
N ALA A 391 -26.01 -2.39 2.13
CA ALA A 391 -24.74 -1.75 2.46
C ALA A 391 -24.45 -0.59 1.50
N ARG A 392 -24.05 0.57 2.02
CA ARG A 392 -23.69 1.77 1.25
C ARG A 392 -22.55 2.53 1.94
N GLY A 393 -21.41 2.65 1.27
CA GLY A 393 -20.24 3.33 1.85
C GLY A 393 -19.78 2.63 3.13
N ALA A 394 -19.74 3.36 4.24
CA ALA A 394 -19.44 2.83 5.58
C ALA A 394 -20.68 2.44 6.41
N MET A 395 -21.87 2.43 5.79
CA MET A 395 -23.15 2.19 6.48
C MET A 395 -23.76 0.86 6.07
N THR A 396 -24.35 0.18 7.03
CA THR A 396 -25.17 -1.03 6.81
C THR A 396 -26.55 -0.85 7.44
N LEU A 397 -27.61 -1.03 6.66
CA LEU A 397 -28.99 -0.91 7.11
C LEU A 397 -29.67 -2.29 7.13
N PHE A 398 -30.22 -2.66 8.29
CA PHE A 398 -30.92 -3.93 8.50
C PHE A 398 -32.43 -3.69 8.49
N ARG A 399 -33.10 -4.05 7.40
CA ARG A 399 -34.53 -3.80 7.22
C ARG A 399 -35.35 -5.00 7.69
N VAL A 400 -36.37 -4.73 8.49
CA VAL A 400 -37.38 -5.72 8.92
C VAL A 400 -38.76 -5.12 8.79
N ALA A 401 -39.77 -5.96 8.58
CA ALA A 401 -41.16 -5.50 8.44
C ALA A 401 -41.73 -4.91 9.74
N GLU A 402 -41.41 -5.54 10.89
CA GLU A 402 -41.90 -5.16 12.21
C GLU A 402 -40.81 -5.37 13.28
N ALA A 403 -40.60 -4.36 14.14
CA ALA A 403 -39.72 -4.40 15.30
C ALA A 403 -40.29 -3.55 16.45
N ASP A 404 -39.86 -3.85 17.68
CA ASP A 404 -40.18 -3.06 18.88
C ASP A 404 -39.20 -1.89 19.09
N SER A 405 -38.07 -1.87 18.37
CA SER A 405 -37.09 -0.76 18.38
C SER A 405 -37.41 0.26 17.27
N PRO A 406 -36.93 1.52 17.40
CA PRO A 406 -36.93 2.47 16.29
C PRO A 406 -36.28 1.85 15.05
N LEU A 407 -36.91 2.03 13.90
CA LEU A 407 -36.40 1.57 12.60
C LEU A 407 -36.25 2.76 11.67
N LEU A 408 -35.04 2.95 11.15
CA LEU A 408 -34.77 3.78 10.00
C LEU A 408 -35.32 3.10 8.74
N LYS A 409 -35.94 3.92 7.89
CA LYS A 409 -36.51 3.48 6.60
C LYS A 409 -35.55 3.68 5.44
N ASP A 410 -34.49 4.45 5.61
CA ASP A 410 -33.45 4.67 4.63
C ASP A 410 -32.16 5.05 5.39
N PHE A 411 -31.03 5.10 4.68
CA PHE A 411 -29.75 5.49 5.28
C PHE A 411 -29.80 6.92 5.81
N ASP A 412 -29.27 7.13 7.02
CA ASP A 412 -29.13 8.46 7.61
C ASP A 412 -27.70 8.67 8.13
N GLU A 413 -26.87 9.33 7.32
CA GLU A 413 -25.45 9.58 7.65
C GLU A 413 -25.26 10.38 8.94
N GLU A 414 -26.29 11.09 9.40
CA GLU A 414 -26.28 11.91 10.60
C GLU A 414 -27.09 11.33 11.76
N ASP A 415 -27.66 10.14 11.63
CA ASP A 415 -28.12 9.38 12.78
C ASP A 415 -26.92 8.75 13.50
N TYR A 416 -27.06 8.65 14.82
CA TYR A 416 -26.06 8.12 15.74
C TYR A 416 -26.76 7.49 16.95
N SER A 417 -28.01 7.04 16.75
CA SER A 417 -28.86 6.43 17.76
C SER A 417 -28.79 4.91 17.63
N LEU A 418 -28.90 4.19 18.74
CA LEU A 418 -28.82 2.73 18.71
C LEU A 418 -30.11 2.15 18.07
N ASN A 419 -30.05 1.90 16.77
CA ASN A 419 -31.16 1.40 15.95
C ASN A 419 -30.70 0.35 14.92
N ASN A 420 -31.45 0.16 13.83
CA ASN A 420 -31.20 -0.85 12.80
C ASN A 420 -30.21 -0.43 11.69
N GLU A 421 -29.51 0.69 11.83
CA GLU A 421 -28.36 1.07 11.02
C GLU A 421 -27.07 0.88 11.82
N LEU A 422 -26.00 0.46 11.14
CA LEU A 422 -24.62 0.49 11.65
C LEU A 422 -23.77 1.36 10.74
N ASN A 423 -23.38 2.54 11.21
CA ASN A 423 -22.41 3.40 10.56
C ASN A 423 -21.01 3.14 11.12
N PHE A 424 -20.17 2.43 10.38
CA PHE A 424 -18.82 2.05 10.83
C PHE A 424 -17.88 3.24 11.08
N ALA A 425 -18.20 4.44 10.59
CA ALA A 425 -17.42 5.64 10.91
C ALA A 425 -17.77 6.24 12.29
N ARG A 426 -18.95 5.93 12.84
CA ARG A 426 -19.51 6.66 14.00
C ARG A 426 -20.07 5.75 15.10
N GLU A 427 -20.28 4.48 14.82
CA GLU A 427 -21.01 3.56 15.69
C GLU A 427 -20.21 2.28 15.90
N SER A 428 -20.48 1.62 17.03
CA SER A 428 -19.93 0.29 17.32
C SER A 428 -20.95 -0.83 17.21
N LEU A 429 -22.24 -0.50 17.29
CA LEU A 429 -23.33 -1.45 17.50
C LEU A 429 -24.63 -1.00 16.81
N ALA A 430 -25.24 -1.91 16.05
CA ALA A 430 -26.64 -1.83 15.65
C ALA A 430 -27.51 -2.85 16.40
N ARG A 431 -28.82 -2.60 16.42
CA ARG A 431 -29.80 -3.33 17.21
C ARG A 431 -31.16 -3.40 16.53
N ILE A 432 -31.73 -4.61 16.51
CA ILE A 432 -33.15 -4.84 16.22
C ILE A 432 -33.79 -5.51 17.44
N ARG A 433 -34.78 -4.86 18.04
CA ARG A 433 -35.58 -5.46 19.10
C ARG A 433 -36.83 -6.11 18.52
N LYS A 434 -37.09 -7.37 18.85
CA LYS A 434 -38.36 -8.03 18.53
C LYS A 434 -38.74 -9.08 19.57
N GLY A 435 -39.97 -9.00 20.08
CA GLY A 435 -40.49 -9.98 21.05
C GLY A 435 -39.70 -9.99 22.36
N GLY A 436 -39.20 -8.83 22.79
CA GLY A 436 -38.40 -8.68 24.02
C GLY A 436 -36.97 -9.22 23.95
N LYS A 437 -36.48 -9.58 22.75
CA LYS A 437 -35.08 -9.93 22.50
C LYS A 437 -34.41 -8.87 21.63
N ASP A 438 -33.13 -8.62 21.89
CA ASP A 438 -32.31 -7.74 21.07
C ASP A 438 -31.35 -8.57 20.24
N LEU A 439 -31.51 -8.52 18.92
CA LEU A 439 -30.52 -9.00 17.97
C LEU A 439 -29.58 -7.84 17.67
N CYS A 440 -28.29 -8.06 17.91
CA CYS A 440 -27.28 -7.01 17.87
C CYS A 440 -26.15 -7.35 16.88
N PHE A 441 -25.63 -6.32 16.25
CA PHE A 441 -24.56 -6.39 15.26
C PHE A 441 -23.42 -5.48 15.73
N VAL A 442 -22.30 -6.07 16.16
CA VAL A 442 -21.13 -5.31 16.62
C VAL A 442 -20.00 -5.46 15.63
N ARG A 443 -19.27 -4.37 15.40
CA ARG A 443 -18.04 -4.42 14.61
C ARG A 443 -17.00 -5.32 15.24
N PHE A 444 -16.20 -6.00 14.43
CA PHE A 444 -15.23 -6.97 14.94
C PHE A 444 -14.14 -6.35 15.83
N ASP A 445 -13.73 -5.12 15.54
CA ASP A 445 -12.71 -4.38 16.29
C ASP A 445 -13.21 -3.90 17.66
N MET A 446 -14.54 -3.83 17.84
CA MET A 446 -15.20 -3.48 19.10
C MET A 446 -15.76 -4.70 19.84
N ALA A 447 -15.71 -5.89 19.25
CA ALA A 447 -16.35 -7.09 19.76
C ALA A 447 -15.88 -7.49 21.16
N ASP A 448 -14.57 -7.41 21.47
CA ASP A 448 -14.07 -7.76 22.81
C ASP A 448 -14.61 -6.84 23.88
N PHE A 449 -14.68 -5.54 23.59
CA PHE A 449 -15.17 -4.55 24.53
C PHE A 449 -16.67 -4.74 24.78
N VAL A 450 -17.46 -4.83 23.70
CA VAL A 450 -18.92 -4.94 23.80
C VAL A 450 -19.33 -6.28 24.41
N LEU A 451 -18.83 -7.40 23.88
CA LEU A 451 -19.20 -8.74 24.32
C LEU A 451 -18.55 -9.11 25.66
N GLY A 452 -17.40 -8.52 26.01
CA GLY A 452 -16.82 -8.61 27.35
C GLY A 452 -17.59 -7.81 28.40
N SER A 453 -18.40 -6.84 27.98
CA SER A 453 -19.20 -5.96 28.84
C SER A 453 -20.69 -6.32 28.86
N LEU A 454 -21.10 -7.43 28.23
CA LEU A 454 -22.49 -7.85 28.16
C LEU A 454 -22.63 -9.37 28.41
N PRO A 455 -23.66 -9.83 29.14
CA PRO A 455 -24.08 -11.22 29.09
C PRO A 455 -24.79 -11.45 27.75
N ALA A 456 -24.01 -11.79 26.73
CA ALA A 456 -24.46 -11.97 25.36
C ALA A 456 -24.26 -13.43 24.91
N ASP A 457 -25.24 -13.94 24.17
CA ASP A 457 -25.15 -15.22 23.47
C ASP A 457 -24.75 -14.93 22.02
N VAL A 458 -23.48 -15.20 21.68
CA VAL A 458 -22.94 -14.99 20.33
C VAL A 458 -23.53 -16.05 19.40
N LEU A 459 -24.13 -15.60 18.30
CA LEU A 459 -24.72 -16.49 17.29
C LEU A 459 -23.69 -16.93 16.26
N GLY A 460 -22.87 -15.98 15.81
CA GLY A 460 -21.95 -16.17 14.69
C GLY A 460 -21.39 -14.84 14.21
N TYR A 461 -20.91 -14.82 12.97
CA TYR A 461 -20.50 -13.59 12.28
C TYR A 461 -21.19 -13.47 10.92
N LEU A 462 -21.27 -12.24 10.41
CA LEU A 462 -21.89 -11.90 9.14
C LEU A 462 -20.95 -10.97 8.38
N ASN A 463 -20.79 -11.21 7.08
CA ASN A 463 -20.21 -10.24 6.16
C ASN A 463 -21.23 -9.82 5.10
N VAL A 464 -21.45 -8.52 4.93
CA VAL A 464 -22.28 -7.95 3.84
C VAL A 464 -21.45 -6.98 3.00
N GLY A 465 -21.01 -7.45 1.83
CA GLY A 465 -20.04 -6.74 1.00
C GLY A 465 -18.67 -6.79 1.67
N ASP A 466 -18.22 -5.66 2.21
CA ASP A 466 -17.01 -5.54 3.01
C ASP A 466 -17.32 -5.24 4.49
N HIS A 467 -18.59 -5.24 4.93
CA HIS A 467 -18.95 -4.93 6.30
C HIS A 467 -18.95 -6.19 7.16
N PHE A 468 -17.91 -6.38 7.96
CA PHE A 468 -17.74 -7.55 8.80
C PHE A 468 -18.11 -7.30 10.26
N MET A 469 -19.01 -8.12 10.80
CA MET A 469 -19.60 -7.94 12.12
C MET A 469 -19.84 -9.25 12.86
N VAL A 470 -19.80 -9.19 14.18
CA VAL A 470 -20.20 -10.28 15.08
C VAL A 470 -21.66 -10.08 15.46
N VAL A 471 -22.45 -11.15 15.38
CA VAL A 471 -23.89 -11.11 15.68
C VAL A 471 -24.15 -11.85 16.98
N PHE A 472 -24.93 -11.22 17.87
CA PHE A 472 -25.26 -11.78 19.16
C PHE A 472 -26.67 -11.42 19.61
N GLU A 473 -27.18 -12.19 20.57
CA GLU A 473 -28.40 -11.85 21.29
C GLU A 473 -28.07 -11.31 22.68
N ALA A 474 -28.78 -10.26 23.05
CA ALA A 474 -28.73 -9.70 24.39
C ALA A 474 -30.12 -9.23 24.84
N ASN A 475 -30.20 -8.82 26.11
CA ASN A 475 -31.33 -8.07 26.64
C ASN A 475 -30.82 -6.70 27.05
N LEU A 476 -30.97 -5.74 26.14
CA LEU A 476 -30.55 -4.35 26.33
C LEU A 476 -31.69 -3.55 26.98
N GLY A 477 -31.42 -2.38 27.53
CA GLY A 477 -32.48 -1.49 28.04
C GLY A 477 -33.41 -0.99 26.91
N THR A 478 -34.47 -0.26 27.26
CA THR A 478 -35.24 0.52 26.26
C THR A 478 -34.52 1.78 25.82
N ASP A 479 -33.37 2.11 26.41
CA ASP A 479 -32.56 3.24 26.00
C ASP A 479 -31.95 2.98 24.61
N THR A 480 -32.29 3.83 23.65
CA THR A 480 -31.75 3.86 22.30
C THR A 480 -30.92 5.12 22.06
N THR A 481 -30.74 5.97 23.07
CA THR A 481 -30.11 7.28 22.93
C THR A 481 -28.59 7.22 22.92
N CYS A 482 -27.94 6.17 23.41
CA CYS A 482 -26.49 6.02 23.36
C CYS A 482 -26.09 4.55 23.55
N GLU A 483 -25.17 4.06 22.71
CA GLU A 483 -24.67 2.68 22.79
C GLU A 483 -24.04 2.37 24.16
N LEU A 484 -23.27 3.31 24.72
CA LEU A 484 -22.54 3.12 25.96
C LEU A 484 -23.47 2.87 27.16
N ASN A 485 -24.65 3.51 27.16
CA ASN A 485 -25.65 3.34 28.22
C ASN A 485 -26.22 1.91 28.26
N ALA A 486 -26.14 1.17 27.14
CA ALA A 486 -26.55 -0.23 27.06
C ALA A 486 -25.50 -1.20 27.61
N LEU A 487 -24.22 -0.80 27.69
CA LEU A 487 -23.11 -1.66 28.13
C LEU A 487 -22.99 -1.75 29.66
N ARG A 488 -22.63 -2.94 30.18
CA ARG A 488 -22.37 -3.16 31.62
C ARG A 488 -20.86 -3.02 31.88
N LEU A 489 -20.43 -1.78 32.10
CA LEU A 489 -19.04 -1.49 32.43
C LEU A 489 -18.78 -1.84 33.91
N GLY A 490 -18.10 -2.96 34.15
CA GLY A 490 -17.67 -3.43 35.48
C GLY A 490 -18.60 -4.47 36.14
N GLN A 491 -18.12 -5.09 37.22
CA GLN A 491 -18.83 -6.14 38.00
C GLN A 491 -19.96 -5.58 38.90
N GLY A 492 -20.59 -4.47 38.50
CA GLY A 492 -21.59 -3.77 39.28
C GLY A 492 -23.01 -4.34 39.13
N PRO A 493 -23.92 -3.99 40.06
CA PRO A 493 -25.33 -4.38 39.98
C PRO A 493 -26.04 -3.78 38.76
N GLN A 494 -27.25 -4.31 38.49
CA GLN A 494 -28.11 -4.10 37.33
C GLN A 494 -28.15 -2.65 36.78
N PRO A 495 -28.38 -2.48 35.46
CA PRO A 495 -28.45 -1.17 34.82
C PRO A 495 -29.44 -0.22 35.51
N PHE A 496 -29.06 1.06 35.61
CA PHE A 496 -29.96 2.13 36.03
C PHE A 496 -31.13 2.20 35.03
N ALA A 497 -32.36 1.93 35.49
CA ALA A 497 -33.55 2.17 34.69
C ALA A 497 -33.88 3.67 34.74
N VAL A 498 -33.97 4.29 33.57
CA VAL A 498 -34.58 5.63 33.40
C VAL A 498 -36.02 5.38 32.98
N ASP A 499 -36.98 5.76 33.82
CA ASP A 499 -38.39 5.32 33.72
C ASP A 499 -39.21 5.93 32.56
N ALA A 500 -38.60 6.58 31.55
CA ALA A 500 -39.35 7.08 30.38
C ALA A 500 -38.50 7.14 29.10
N PRO A 501 -38.98 6.59 27.96
CA PRO A 501 -38.38 6.80 26.65
C PRO A 501 -38.93 8.09 26.01
N GLY A 502 -38.02 8.94 25.54
CA GLY A 502 -38.36 10.15 24.77
C GLY A 502 -38.73 11.33 25.66
N ASP A 503 -38.04 12.44 25.41
CA ASP A 503 -38.10 13.72 26.12
C ASP A 503 -37.37 13.77 27.46
N VAL A 504 -36.42 14.71 27.51
CA VAL A 504 -35.67 15.08 28.70
C VAL A 504 -36.65 15.46 29.82
N VAL A 505 -36.98 14.51 30.69
CA VAL A 505 -37.50 14.84 32.01
C VAL A 505 -36.28 15.24 32.83
N ILE A 506 -36.13 16.54 33.04
CA ILE A 506 -35.41 17.08 34.21
C ILE A 506 -36.20 16.62 35.44
N GLY A 507 -36.03 15.35 35.79
CA GLY A 507 -36.49 14.75 37.03
C GLY A 507 -35.33 14.84 38.01
N ASN A 508 -35.53 15.51 39.14
CA ASN A 508 -34.50 15.77 40.16
C ASN A 508 -33.93 14.51 40.85
N SER A 509 -34.10 13.31 40.32
CA SER A 509 -33.60 12.08 40.94
C SER A 509 -33.49 10.92 39.94
N PHE A 510 -32.28 10.38 39.77
CA PHE A 510 -32.12 8.97 39.42
C PHE A 510 -32.59 8.15 40.63
N ALA A 511 -33.77 7.53 40.55
CA ALA A 511 -34.17 6.55 41.55
C ALA A 511 -33.39 5.26 41.30
N VAL A 512 -32.33 5.03 42.08
CA VAL A 512 -31.61 3.75 42.09
C VAL A 512 -32.51 2.73 42.80
N GLN A 513 -33.46 2.15 42.09
CA GLN A 513 -34.29 1.09 42.63
C GLN A 513 -33.46 -0.19 42.75
N GLY A 514 -33.44 -0.80 43.96
CA GLY A 514 -33.04 -2.21 44.11
C GLY A 514 -31.78 -2.52 44.93
N ILE A 515 -31.06 -1.53 45.48
CA ILE A 515 -29.90 -1.81 46.35
C ILE A 515 -30.07 -1.12 47.70
N ALA A 516 -30.74 -1.82 48.63
CA ALA A 516 -30.90 -1.34 50.00
C ALA A 516 -29.51 -1.14 50.66
N GLY A 517 -29.18 0.11 51.01
CA GLY A 517 -27.95 0.46 51.73
C GLY A 517 -26.77 0.96 50.89
N ALA A 518 -26.91 1.10 49.56
CA ALA A 518 -25.86 1.69 48.72
C ALA A 518 -26.12 3.17 48.41
N ARG A 519 -25.05 3.98 48.34
CA ARG A 519 -25.10 5.41 47.96
C ARG A 519 -24.52 5.60 46.57
N VAL A 520 -25.29 6.16 45.63
CA VAL A 520 -24.74 6.60 44.34
C VAL A 520 -24.27 8.05 44.43
N VAL A 521 -23.03 8.28 44.03
CA VAL A 521 -22.43 9.61 43.87
C VAL A 521 -22.20 9.82 42.39
N VAL A 522 -22.82 10.84 41.82
CA VAL A 522 -22.53 11.23 40.44
C VAL A 522 -21.55 12.39 40.46
N THR A 523 -20.48 12.28 39.67
CA THR A 523 -19.52 13.36 39.45
C THR A 523 -19.41 13.70 37.97
N ASP A 524 -18.98 14.91 37.66
CA ASP A 524 -18.53 15.27 36.32
C ASP A 524 -17.16 14.60 36.01
N PRO A 525 -16.60 14.77 34.79
CA PRO A 525 -15.33 14.17 34.41
C PRO A 525 -14.15 14.62 35.29
N GLU A 526 -14.23 15.81 35.90
CA GLU A 526 -13.24 16.33 36.86
C GLU A 526 -13.44 15.79 38.29
N GLY A 527 -14.41 14.90 38.51
CA GLY A 527 -14.67 14.30 39.81
C GLY A 527 -15.45 15.20 40.77
N ARG A 528 -16.03 16.30 40.30
CA ARG A 528 -16.84 17.20 41.12
C ARG A 528 -18.26 16.64 41.24
N PRO A 529 -18.84 16.55 42.46
CA PRO A 529 -20.20 16.04 42.65
C PRO A 529 -21.24 16.86 41.89
N VAL A 530 -22.11 16.18 41.16
CA VAL A 530 -23.25 16.77 40.45
C VAL A 530 -24.48 16.65 41.35
N SER A 531 -24.80 17.72 42.06
CA SER A 531 -25.99 17.78 42.93
C SER A 531 -27.22 18.33 42.22
N ASN A 532 -27.05 18.99 41.07
CA ASN A 532 -28.12 19.57 40.25
C ASN A 532 -27.85 19.35 38.75
N TRP A 533 -28.59 18.41 38.15
CA TRP A 533 -28.45 18.02 36.74
C TRP A 533 -28.76 19.17 35.78
N THR A 534 -29.76 19.99 36.08
CA THR A 534 -30.20 21.07 35.19
C THR A 534 -29.11 22.10 34.95
N SER A 535 -28.28 22.37 35.96
CA SER A 535 -27.11 23.24 35.81
C SER A 535 -25.95 22.55 35.09
N ALA A 536 -25.76 21.26 35.31
CA ALA A 536 -24.63 20.50 34.75
C ALA A 536 -24.80 20.17 33.26
N VAL A 537 -26.05 20.10 32.79
CA VAL A 537 -26.40 19.81 31.39
C VAL A 537 -27.01 21.06 30.71
N SER A 538 -26.71 22.26 31.23
CA SER A 538 -27.32 23.52 30.79
C SER A 538 -26.87 23.98 29.39
N SER A 539 -25.77 23.43 28.88
CA SER A 539 -25.36 23.61 27.51
C SER A 539 -25.77 22.40 26.65
N PRO A 540 -26.12 22.60 25.39
CA PRO A 540 -26.25 21.52 24.42
C PRO A 540 -24.92 20.77 24.24
N GLY A 541 -25.01 19.49 23.93
CA GLY A 541 -23.87 18.62 23.69
C GLY A 541 -23.99 17.28 24.41
N THR A 542 -22.94 16.47 24.24
CA THR A 542 -22.78 15.22 24.97
C THR A 542 -22.05 15.48 26.27
N HIS A 543 -22.70 15.13 27.37
CA HIS A 543 -22.20 15.29 28.73
C HIS A 543 -21.86 13.94 29.32
N TYR A 544 -20.70 13.87 29.97
CA TYR A 544 -20.16 12.65 30.55
C TYR A 544 -20.20 12.76 32.07
N PHE A 545 -20.75 11.75 32.72
CA PHE A 545 -20.86 11.70 34.17
C PHE A 545 -20.34 10.36 34.69
N ARG A 546 -19.68 10.36 35.86
CA ARG A 546 -19.26 9.15 36.56
C ARG A 546 -20.23 8.88 37.71
N ALA A 547 -21.02 7.82 37.60
CA ALA A 547 -21.84 7.32 38.68
C ALA A 547 -21.06 6.27 39.48
N THR A 548 -20.67 6.64 40.71
CA THR A 548 -20.04 5.73 41.66
C THR A 548 -21.08 5.20 42.63
N LEU A 549 -21.41 3.92 42.51
CA LEU A 549 -22.14 3.18 43.53
C LEU A 549 -21.18 2.83 44.68
N VAL A 550 -21.50 3.26 45.89
CA VAL A 550 -20.79 2.89 47.11
C VAL A 550 -21.65 1.90 47.88
N GLY A 551 -21.25 0.63 47.91
CA GLY A 551 -21.89 -0.43 48.67
C GLY A 551 -21.84 -0.19 50.18
N SER A 552 -22.72 -0.85 50.93
CA SER A 552 -22.77 -0.74 52.40
C SER A 552 -21.50 -1.24 53.09
N ASP A 553 -20.72 -2.08 52.42
CA ASP A 553 -19.40 -2.58 52.84
C ASP A 553 -18.25 -1.64 52.45
N GLY A 554 -18.55 -0.50 51.81
CA GLY A 554 -17.57 0.45 51.30
C GLY A 554 -17.00 0.10 49.92
N SER A 555 -17.42 -1.01 49.31
CA SER A 555 -17.07 -1.32 47.92
C SER A 555 -17.54 -0.21 46.98
N ARG A 556 -16.77 0.08 45.93
CA ARG A 556 -17.10 1.10 44.94
C ARG A 556 -17.20 0.48 43.56
N THR A 557 -18.30 0.74 42.86
CA THR A 557 -18.45 0.41 41.45
C THR A 557 -18.77 1.68 40.69
N GLU A 558 -17.90 2.03 39.75
CA GLU A 558 -18.05 3.22 38.93
C GLU A 558 -18.62 2.86 37.56
N ARG A 559 -19.51 3.69 37.03
CA ARG A 559 -20.09 3.58 35.69
C ARG A 559 -20.11 4.94 35.02
N LEU A 560 -19.73 5.03 33.75
CA LEU A 560 -19.93 6.24 32.96
C LEU A 560 -21.40 6.32 32.51
N ILE A 561 -22.01 7.48 32.65
CA ILE A 561 -23.33 7.83 32.14
C ILE A 561 -23.12 8.90 31.07
N VAL A 562 -23.65 8.65 29.88
CA VAL A 562 -23.65 9.63 28.79
C VAL A 562 -25.05 10.24 28.72
N LEU A 563 -25.14 11.55 28.87
CA LEU A 563 -26.36 12.30 28.65
C LEU A 563 -26.17 13.21 27.45
N ARG A 564 -27.05 13.08 26.45
CA ARG A 564 -27.12 14.01 25.33
C ARG A 564 -28.16 15.08 25.64
N SER A 565 -27.73 16.33 25.59
CA SER A 565 -28.61 17.49 25.64
C SER A 565 -28.63 18.12 24.27
N HIS A 566 -29.78 18.07 23.62
CA HIS A 566 -29.92 18.62 22.29
C HIS A 566 -30.35 20.08 22.36
N MET A 567 -29.76 20.94 21.52
CA MET A 567 -30.39 22.23 21.21
C MET A 567 -31.74 21.95 20.55
N PRO A 568 -32.71 22.87 20.67
CA PRO A 568 -33.88 22.83 19.79
C PRO A 568 -33.49 22.84 18.30
N ILE A 569 -32.40 23.56 17.93
CA ILE A 569 -31.79 23.60 16.59
C ILE A 569 -30.27 23.84 16.70
N GLU A 570 -29.48 23.11 15.91
CA GLU A 570 -28.03 23.34 15.72
C GLU A 570 -27.77 24.17 14.45
N ALA A 571 -26.77 25.07 14.46
CA ALA A 571 -26.46 25.96 13.34
C ALA A 571 -24.93 26.11 13.17
N SER A 572 -24.44 26.19 11.93
CA SER A 572 -23.02 26.51 11.62
C SER A 572 -22.90 27.43 10.40
N VAL A 573 -21.84 28.25 10.36
CA VAL A 573 -21.59 29.23 9.29
C VAL A 573 -20.13 29.18 8.86
N GLU A 574 -19.88 29.03 7.57
CA GLU A 574 -18.53 28.99 6.99
C GLU A 574 -18.44 29.91 5.77
N MET A 575 -17.33 30.66 5.62
CA MET A 575 -17.08 31.46 4.41
C MET A 575 -16.45 30.59 3.33
N SER A 576 -17.00 30.64 2.12
CA SER A 576 -16.46 29.94 0.95
C SER A 576 -15.12 30.57 0.56
N GLY A 577 -14.01 29.86 0.76
CA GLY A 577 -12.64 30.33 0.45
C GLY A 577 -11.81 30.84 1.64
N GLY A 578 -12.18 30.53 2.89
CA GLY A 578 -11.38 30.88 4.08
C GLY A 578 -11.70 32.27 4.67
N PRO A 579 -11.02 32.73 5.74
CA PRO A 579 -11.44 33.89 6.53
C PRO A 579 -11.00 35.25 5.94
N ARG A 580 -10.66 35.35 4.65
CA ARG A 580 -10.25 36.61 4.01
C ARG A 580 -11.25 37.03 2.95
N LEU A 581 -11.63 38.31 2.97
CA LEU A 581 -12.46 38.95 1.98
C LEU A 581 -11.58 39.81 1.08
N THR A 582 -11.22 39.24 -0.06
CA THR A 582 -10.41 39.85 -1.13
C THR A 582 -11.31 40.49 -2.18
N GLY A 583 -12.05 41.52 -1.79
CA GLY A 583 -13.01 42.19 -2.68
C GLY A 583 -14.22 42.76 -1.95
N THR A 584 -15.33 42.95 -2.67
CA THR A 584 -16.58 43.53 -2.14
C THR A 584 -17.70 42.52 -1.90
N VAL A 585 -17.56 41.25 -2.30
CA VAL A 585 -18.59 40.22 -2.10
C VAL A 585 -17.95 38.89 -1.72
N GLY A 586 -18.46 38.24 -0.67
CA GLY A 586 -18.10 36.90 -0.22
C GLY A 586 -19.34 36.02 -0.04
N ALA A 587 -19.22 34.72 -0.23
CA ALA A 587 -20.30 33.75 -0.02
C ALA A 587 -20.10 33.00 1.30
N LEU A 588 -21.16 32.82 2.08
CA LEU A 588 -21.17 32.00 3.29
C LEU A 588 -22.17 30.85 3.15
N THR A 589 -21.92 29.72 3.80
CA THR A 589 -22.85 28.59 3.86
C THR A 589 -23.37 28.45 5.29
N LEU A 590 -24.70 28.52 5.46
CA LEU A 590 -25.41 28.26 6.72
C LEU A 590 -25.99 26.84 6.69
N ARG A 591 -25.67 26.03 7.70
CA ARG A 591 -26.29 24.70 7.90
C ARG A 591 -27.12 24.69 9.17
N LEU A 592 -28.31 24.10 9.11
CA LEU A 592 -29.25 23.97 10.24
C LEU A 592 -29.64 22.49 10.44
N HIS A 593 -29.77 22.06 11.69
CA HIS A 593 -30.17 20.69 12.05
C HIS A 593 -31.18 20.70 13.20
N ASN A 594 -32.26 19.92 13.08
CA ASN A 594 -33.27 19.72 14.12
C ASN A 594 -33.10 18.33 14.78
N PRO A 595 -32.47 18.24 15.97
CA PRO A 595 -32.28 16.96 16.64
C PRO A 595 -33.51 16.44 17.39
N SER A 596 -34.67 17.10 17.28
CA SER A 596 -35.91 16.74 17.98
C SER A 596 -36.75 15.73 17.18
N SER A 597 -37.56 14.95 17.91
CA SER A 597 -38.60 14.07 17.33
C SER A 597 -39.82 14.83 16.80
N ALA A 598 -39.89 16.15 17.00
CA ALA A 598 -40.92 17.03 16.48
C ALA A 598 -40.37 17.96 15.39
N THR A 599 -41.20 18.37 14.44
CA THR A 599 -40.87 19.43 13.47
C THR A 599 -40.62 20.74 14.21
N VAL A 600 -39.56 21.46 13.86
CA VAL A 600 -39.21 22.72 14.49
C VAL A 600 -39.01 23.81 13.43
N THR A 601 -39.46 25.02 13.72
CA THR A 601 -39.27 26.18 12.82
C THR A 601 -38.25 27.15 13.41
N ALA A 602 -37.16 27.40 12.67
CA ALA A 602 -36.08 28.31 12.99
C ALA A 602 -36.35 29.71 12.41
N ASN A 603 -36.25 30.76 13.22
CA ASN A 603 -36.21 32.15 12.78
C ASN A 603 -34.76 32.63 12.77
N LEU A 604 -34.30 33.18 11.64
CA LEU A 604 -32.91 33.57 11.44
C LEU A 604 -32.75 35.08 11.48
N THR A 605 -31.76 35.55 12.25
CA THR A 605 -31.37 36.96 12.31
C THR A 605 -29.87 37.12 12.10
N TYR A 606 -29.50 38.19 11.40
CA TYR A 606 -28.13 38.43 10.95
C TYR A 606 -27.60 39.75 11.52
N SER A 607 -26.37 39.74 12.03
CA SER A 607 -25.65 40.94 12.45
C SER A 607 -24.29 40.99 11.73
N VAL A 608 -24.02 42.11 11.07
CA VAL A 608 -22.79 42.35 10.30
C VAL A 608 -22.16 43.69 10.69
N PRO A 609 -20.86 43.93 10.40
CA PRO A 609 -20.24 45.21 10.67
C PRO A 609 -20.93 46.36 9.92
N SER A 610 -20.78 47.58 10.42
CA SER A 610 -21.42 48.74 9.80
C SER A 610 -21.02 48.89 8.34
N ARG A 611 -22.03 49.10 7.46
CA ARG A 611 -21.92 49.16 5.99
C ARG A 611 -21.73 47.83 5.26
N PHE A 612 -21.61 46.71 5.96
CA PHE A 612 -21.70 45.39 5.34
C PHE A 612 -23.18 44.97 5.20
N ARG A 613 -23.47 44.09 4.25
CA ARG A 613 -24.82 43.54 4.05
C ARG A 613 -24.75 42.02 3.97
N LEU A 614 -25.61 41.31 4.68
CA LEU A 614 -25.77 39.86 4.57
C LEU A 614 -27.18 39.52 4.08
N VAL A 615 -27.29 38.66 3.06
CA VAL A 615 -28.57 38.22 2.47
C VAL A 615 -28.74 36.71 2.66
N GLY A 616 -29.86 36.29 3.25
CA GLY A 616 -30.20 34.88 3.51
C GLY A 616 -31.68 34.70 3.89
N PRO A 617 -32.18 33.46 4.09
CA PRO A 617 -33.56 33.19 4.47
C PRO A 617 -33.90 33.75 5.86
N ALA A 618 -35.15 34.16 6.09
CA ALA A 618 -35.59 34.67 7.40
C ALA A 618 -36.15 33.58 8.33
N GLN A 619 -36.62 32.47 7.76
CA GLN A 619 -37.24 31.36 8.49
C GLN A 619 -37.02 30.05 7.75
N VAL A 620 -36.83 28.95 8.48
CA VAL A 620 -36.60 27.61 7.93
C VAL A 620 -37.39 26.59 8.76
N SER A 621 -38.13 25.69 8.11
CA SER A 621 -38.82 24.58 8.78
C SER A 621 -37.99 23.32 8.65
N LEU A 622 -37.77 22.63 9.76
CA LEU A 622 -36.97 21.41 9.82
C LEU A 622 -37.86 20.27 10.30
N ASP A 623 -37.94 19.20 9.52
CA ASP A 623 -38.61 17.96 9.91
C ASP A 623 -37.90 17.31 11.12
N PRO A 624 -38.55 16.37 11.85
CA PRO A 624 -37.90 15.63 12.93
C PRO A 624 -36.58 15.02 12.47
N PHE A 625 -35.49 15.26 13.21
CA PHE A 625 -34.14 14.82 12.85
C PHE A 625 -33.59 15.37 11.50
N GLY A 626 -34.25 16.38 10.90
CA GLY A 626 -33.93 16.88 9.55
C GLY A 626 -32.82 17.94 9.48
N PHE A 627 -32.20 18.06 8.29
CA PHE A 627 -31.12 19.01 7.95
C PHE A 627 -31.50 19.92 6.78
N GLU A 628 -31.09 21.19 6.84
CA GLU A 628 -31.22 22.16 5.73
C GLU A 628 -29.93 22.97 5.54
N THR A 629 -29.57 23.28 4.29
CA THR A 629 -28.40 24.10 3.93
C THR A 629 -28.81 25.30 3.10
N HIS A 630 -28.32 26.50 3.46
CA HIS A 630 -28.64 27.75 2.79
C HIS A 630 -27.39 28.58 2.49
N LEU A 631 -27.33 29.15 1.29
CA LEU A 631 -26.27 30.08 0.89
C LEU A 631 -26.59 31.50 1.36
N LEU A 632 -25.64 32.18 1.99
CA LEU A 632 -25.71 33.59 2.37
C LEU A 632 -24.71 34.43 1.55
N THR A 633 -25.07 35.67 1.22
CA THR A 633 -24.21 36.60 0.47
C THR A 633 -23.78 37.77 1.36
N LEU A 634 -22.47 37.92 1.60
CA LEU A 634 -21.85 39.04 2.33
C LEU A 634 -21.31 40.09 1.34
N GLU A 635 -21.81 41.32 1.42
CA GLU A 635 -21.32 42.44 0.64
C GLU A 635 -20.55 43.41 1.55
N ALA A 636 -19.30 43.72 1.21
CA ALA A 636 -18.45 44.71 1.84
C ALA A 636 -18.33 45.98 0.97
N PRO A 637 -18.18 47.16 1.59
CA PRO A 637 -18.00 48.39 0.84
C PRO A 637 -16.62 48.43 0.15
N ALA A 638 -16.54 49.02 -1.05
CA ALA A 638 -15.31 49.08 -1.86
C ALA A 638 -14.14 49.83 -1.18
N ASP A 639 -14.44 50.67 -0.19
CA ASP A 639 -13.50 51.43 0.64
C ASP A 639 -13.30 50.80 2.04
N ALA A 640 -13.69 49.53 2.24
CA ALA A 640 -13.47 48.84 3.51
C ALA A 640 -11.98 48.89 3.89
N ALA A 641 -11.68 49.41 5.07
CA ALA A 641 -10.32 49.49 5.57
C ALA A 641 -9.74 48.08 5.74
N PRO A 642 -8.44 47.86 5.46
CA PRO A 642 -7.82 46.59 5.78
C PRO A 642 -7.90 46.30 7.28
N GLY A 643 -8.40 45.12 7.67
CA GLY A 643 -8.64 44.79 9.08
C GLY A 643 -9.53 43.56 9.28
N THR A 644 -9.68 43.11 10.54
CA THR A 644 -10.53 41.97 10.93
C THR A 644 -11.91 42.44 11.38
N TYR A 645 -12.95 41.75 10.95
CA TYR A 645 -14.38 42.04 11.11
C TYR A 645 -15.14 40.77 11.56
N GLU A 646 -16.34 40.90 12.12
CA GLU A 646 -17.12 39.77 12.68
C GLU A 646 -18.59 39.80 12.21
N ILE A 647 -19.16 38.62 11.93
CA ILE A 647 -20.55 38.37 11.57
C ILE A 647 -21.19 37.49 12.65
N THR A 648 -22.47 37.70 12.93
CA THR A 648 -23.25 36.83 13.81
C THR A 648 -24.55 36.39 13.13
N VAL A 649 -24.86 35.10 13.20
CA VAL A 649 -26.13 34.50 12.76
C VAL A 649 -26.82 33.89 13.97
N ASP A 650 -28.02 34.35 14.29
CA ASP A 650 -28.81 33.90 15.44
C ASP A 650 -30.07 33.18 14.93
N ALA A 651 -30.12 31.87 15.14
CA ALA A 651 -31.18 30.95 14.73
C ALA A 651 -32.03 30.53 15.93
N ARG A 652 -33.30 30.95 15.99
CA ARG A 652 -34.18 30.74 17.16
C ARG A 652 -35.45 29.97 16.86
N THR A 653 -35.80 29.07 17.76
CA THR A 653 -37.08 28.37 17.84
C THR A 653 -37.93 28.91 18.98
N GLU A 654 -39.17 28.45 19.12
CA GLU A 654 -40.01 28.75 20.29
C GLU A 654 -39.42 28.24 21.61
N ASN A 655 -38.55 27.22 21.56
CA ASN A 655 -37.97 26.55 22.73
C ASN A 655 -36.50 26.90 23.01
N GLY A 656 -35.93 27.86 22.28
CA GLY A 656 -34.52 28.28 22.41
C GLY A 656 -33.84 28.49 21.06
N GLY A 657 -32.59 28.97 21.04
CA GLY A 657 -31.88 29.28 19.80
C GLY A 657 -30.36 29.17 19.92
N ASN A 658 -29.70 29.17 18.77
CA ASN A 658 -28.27 29.06 18.61
C ASN A 658 -27.69 30.31 17.91
N VAL A 659 -26.60 30.86 18.46
CA VAL A 659 -25.93 32.05 17.91
C VAL A 659 -24.54 31.65 17.44
N VAL A 660 -24.30 31.73 16.14
CA VAL A 660 -23.02 31.43 15.50
C VAL A 660 -22.30 32.73 15.18
N ARG A 661 -21.03 32.85 15.56
CA ARG A 661 -20.18 34.02 15.25
C ARG A 661 -19.02 33.61 14.34
N TYR A 662 -18.65 34.49 13.40
CA TYR A 662 -17.62 34.24 12.41
C TYR A 662 -16.78 35.48 12.14
N ALA A 663 -15.44 35.39 12.22
CA ALA A 663 -14.52 36.51 12.00
C ALA A 663 -13.76 36.40 10.66
N PHE A 664 -13.56 37.52 9.95
CA PHE A 664 -12.93 37.59 8.62
C PHE A 664 -12.06 38.85 8.44
N ARG A 665 -11.12 38.91 7.48
CA ARG A 665 -10.18 40.04 7.24
C ARG A 665 -10.27 40.63 5.82
N VAL A 666 -10.14 41.95 5.66
CA VAL A 666 -10.10 42.68 4.36
C VAL A 666 -8.68 43.18 4.03
N ASP A 667 -8.25 43.16 2.75
CA ASP A 667 -6.96 43.71 2.22
C ASP A 667 -7.20 44.50 0.90
N SER A 668 -6.52 45.64 0.60
CA SER A 668 -6.96 46.57 -0.49
C SER A 668 -5.92 47.37 -1.35
N GLY A 669 -4.68 46.92 -1.56
CA GLY A 669 -3.64 47.64 -2.38
C GLY A 669 -3.55 47.25 -3.89
N PRO A 670 -2.86 48.01 -4.77
CA PRO A 670 -2.64 47.68 -6.19
C PRO A 670 -1.60 46.57 -6.43
N GLU A 671 -0.60 46.48 -5.55
CA GLU A 671 0.37 45.37 -5.49
C GLU A 671 0.18 44.68 -4.13
N LEU A 672 0.21 43.35 -4.14
CA LEU A 672 0.22 42.58 -2.90
C LEU A 672 1.67 42.39 -2.40
N VAL A 673 2.60 42.12 -3.31
CA VAL A 673 4.03 41.89 -3.06
C VAL A 673 4.86 42.49 -4.17
N SER A 674 5.98 43.10 -3.81
CA SER A 674 6.96 43.69 -4.73
C SER A 674 8.37 43.52 -4.14
N ASN A 675 9.22 42.72 -4.78
CA ASN A 675 10.59 42.45 -4.32
C ASN A 675 11.61 42.75 -5.43
N SER A 676 12.42 43.79 -5.21
CA SER A 676 13.49 44.22 -6.12
C SER A 676 14.86 43.64 -5.78
N PHE A 677 14.99 42.87 -4.68
CA PHE A 677 16.25 42.30 -4.20
C PHE A 677 17.41 43.31 -3.95
N GLU A 678 17.10 44.60 -3.76
CA GLU A 678 18.10 45.68 -3.61
C GLU A 678 18.67 45.89 -2.21
N SER A 679 17.99 45.45 -1.14
CA SER A 679 18.34 45.84 0.24
C SER A 679 18.13 44.72 1.26
N ASP A 680 18.80 43.58 1.06
CA ASP A 680 18.67 42.31 1.82
C ASP A 680 17.47 41.44 1.46
N VAL A 681 17.65 40.13 1.71
CA VAL A 681 16.69 39.05 1.46
C VAL A 681 15.55 39.06 2.49
N GLY A 682 14.90 40.21 2.71
CA GLY A 682 13.78 40.35 3.62
C GLY A 682 12.54 39.62 3.08
N MET A 683 12.29 38.40 3.58
CA MET A 683 11.24 37.42 3.25
C MET A 683 11.59 36.35 2.20
N ALA A 684 12.49 36.59 1.25
CA ALA A 684 13.03 35.53 0.37
C ALA A 684 14.18 34.73 1.03
N GLY A 685 14.50 35.04 2.30
CA GLY A 685 15.76 34.72 2.97
C GLY A 685 15.69 33.60 4.01
N ASP A 686 14.53 33.00 4.26
CA ASP A 686 14.48 31.67 4.89
C ASP A 686 14.79 30.60 3.82
N VAL A 687 15.91 30.78 3.12
CA VAL A 687 16.56 29.69 2.38
C VAL A 687 16.93 28.69 3.46
N ARG A 688 16.12 27.65 3.63
CA ARG A 688 16.55 26.51 4.40
C ARG A 688 17.75 25.93 3.65
N PRO A 689 18.92 25.79 4.28
CA PRO A 689 19.89 24.82 3.83
C PRO A 689 19.37 23.47 4.33
N ASP A 690 18.34 22.93 3.69
CA ASP A 690 18.07 21.50 3.74
C ASP A 690 19.16 20.80 2.92
N GLN A 691 20.36 20.74 3.49
CA GLN A 691 21.51 19.96 3.04
C GLN A 691 21.94 20.17 1.56
N ASN A 692 22.77 21.20 1.35
CA ASN A 692 23.80 21.31 0.30
C ASN A 692 23.41 21.40 -1.20
N GLY A 693 22.14 21.38 -1.61
CA GLY A 693 21.76 21.43 -3.04
C GLY A 693 21.66 22.84 -3.65
N TRP A 694 20.74 23.66 -3.14
CA TRP A 694 20.38 24.96 -3.70
C TRP A 694 20.95 26.12 -2.89
N VAL A 695 21.63 27.06 -3.57
CA VAL A 695 22.21 28.26 -2.96
C VAL A 695 21.62 29.50 -3.62
N ALA A 696 20.91 30.32 -2.83
CA ALA A 696 20.41 31.61 -3.28
C ALA A 696 21.29 32.75 -2.74
N THR A 697 21.78 33.60 -3.64
CA THR A 697 22.64 34.75 -3.32
C THR A 697 22.21 35.96 -4.12
N ILE A 698 22.24 37.15 -3.50
CA ILE A 698 22.05 38.41 -4.23
C ILE A 698 23.35 38.74 -4.97
N VAL A 699 23.26 38.96 -6.29
CA VAL A 699 24.40 39.34 -7.13
C VAL A 699 24.05 40.54 -8.02
N PRO A 700 25.04 41.40 -8.36
CA PRO A 700 24.81 42.49 -9.30
C PRO A 700 24.57 41.97 -10.72
N GLY A 701 23.89 42.78 -11.56
CA GLY A 701 23.63 42.45 -12.96
C GLY A 701 22.21 41.94 -13.24
N GLY A 702 21.27 42.26 -12.35
CA GLY A 702 19.84 42.16 -12.58
C GLY A 702 19.37 43.00 -13.76
N ALA A 703 18.12 42.80 -14.16
CA ALA A 703 17.48 43.63 -15.18
C ALA A 703 17.43 45.10 -14.74
N ARG A 704 17.35 45.37 -13.43
CA ARG A 704 17.28 46.73 -12.86
C ARG A 704 18.20 46.99 -11.66
N GLY A 705 19.27 46.21 -11.49
CA GLY A 705 20.28 46.42 -10.45
C GLY A 705 20.86 45.12 -9.93
N ASN A 706 20.51 44.76 -8.71
CA ASN A 706 20.82 43.44 -8.13
C ASN A 706 19.77 42.41 -8.54
N CYS A 707 20.09 41.12 -8.42
CA CYS A 707 19.15 40.03 -8.68
C CYS A 707 19.42 38.83 -7.77
N LEU A 708 18.45 37.93 -7.68
CA LEU A 708 18.57 36.67 -6.98
C LEU A 708 19.19 35.62 -7.90
N GLN A 709 20.45 35.27 -7.67
CA GLN A 709 21.09 34.10 -8.28
C GLN A 709 20.75 32.85 -7.46
N ILE A 710 20.25 31.83 -8.13
CA ILE A 710 19.88 30.54 -7.57
C ILE A 710 20.78 29.49 -8.24
N THR A 711 21.64 28.84 -7.48
CA THR A 711 22.59 27.85 -7.97
C THR A 711 22.23 26.47 -7.43
N ASP A 712 21.99 25.52 -8.33
CA ASP A 712 21.88 24.09 -8.05
C ASP A 712 23.27 23.45 -8.18
N SER A 713 23.76 22.78 -7.14
CA SER A 713 25.17 22.43 -6.98
C SER A 713 25.61 21.06 -7.56
N GLY A 714 24.69 20.27 -8.13
CA GLY A 714 24.87 18.91 -8.67
C GLY A 714 24.97 17.80 -7.58
N GLY A 715 24.27 16.67 -7.72
CA GLY A 715 24.13 15.58 -6.72
C GLY A 715 22.68 15.16 -6.36
N VAL A 716 22.52 14.47 -5.22
CA VAL A 716 21.19 14.17 -4.61
C VAL A 716 20.71 15.45 -3.93
N HIS A 717 19.64 16.05 -4.41
CA HIS A 717 19.27 17.40 -3.97
C HIS A 717 17.87 17.53 -3.36
N TRP A 718 17.85 18.44 -2.40
CA TRP A 718 16.71 18.96 -1.66
C TRP A 718 16.86 20.48 -1.78
N GLY A 719 15.78 21.17 -2.11
CA GLY A 719 15.78 22.63 -2.08
C GLY A 719 14.78 23.25 -3.03
N ARG A 720 14.16 24.31 -2.53
CA ARG A 720 13.37 25.27 -3.29
C ARG A 720 13.59 26.64 -2.69
N ILE A 721 13.44 27.67 -3.50
CA ILE A 721 13.52 29.04 -3.03
C ILE A 721 12.10 29.61 -2.99
N THR A 722 11.58 29.88 -1.79
CA THR A 722 10.26 30.50 -1.61
C THR A 722 10.33 31.97 -2.00
N LEU A 723 9.50 32.36 -2.98
CA LEU A 723 9.34 33.74 -3.47
C LEU A 723 8.17 34.46 -2.79
N PHE A 724 7.14 33.72 -2.36
CA PHE A 724 5.99 34.20 -1.60
C PHE A 724 5.47 33.12 -0.67
N GLY A 725 5.09 33.47 0.56
CA GLY A 725 4.58 32.52 1.55
C GLY A 725 5.36 32.59 2.86
N LYS A 726 4.87 31.89 3.88
CA LYS A 726 5.56 31.76 5.17
C LYS A 726 5.57 30.29 5.56
N HIS A 727 6.72 29.82 6.03
CA HIS A 727 6.89 28.44 6.50
C HIS A 727 7.20 28.38 7.99
N GLY A 728 6.70 27.35 8.66
CA GLY A 728 7.11 27.00 10.02
C GLY A 728 8.56 26.49 10.05
N LYS A 729 9.09 26.24 11.26
CA LYS A 729 10.43 25.61 11.46
C LYS A 729 10.51 24.16 10.95
N ASP A 730 9.39 23.56 10.60
CA ASP A 730 9.25 22.23 9.98
C ASP A 730 9.14 22.26 8.45
N GLY A 731 9.11 23.45 7.82
CA GLY A 731 8.99 23.60 6.37
C GLY A 731 7.55 23.49 5.85
N LYS A 732 6.57 23.24 6.72
CA LYS A 732 5.14 23.31 6.35
C LYS A 732 4.74 24.77 6.19
N THR A 733 3.80 25.04 5.28
CA THR A 733 3.21 26.36 5.14
C THR A 733 2.59 26.76 6.47
N ASP A 734 2.92 27.94 6.98
CA ASP A 734 2.38 28.46 8.23
C ASP A 734 0.85 28.55 8.09
N PRO A 735 0.05 27.76 8.82
CA PRO A 735 -1.41 27.74 8.62
C PRO A 735 -2.05 29.09 8.95
N THR A 736 -1.35 29.94 9.73
CA THR A 736 -1.78 31.31 10.04
C THR A 736 -1.58 32.27 8.88
N PHE A 737 -0.77 31.90 7.88
CA PHE A 737 -0.56 32.69 6.67
C PHE A 737 -1.74 32.52 5.71
N GLY A 738 -2.76 33.38 5.85
CA GLY A 738 -4.03 33.33 5.12
C GLY A 738 -4.01 33.37 3.59
N GLY A 739 -2.84 33.51 2.94
CA GLY A 739 -2.73 33.52 1.47
C GLY A 739 -3.37 34.75 0.80
N TYR A 740 -3.60 34.68 -0.52
CA TYR A 740 -4.34 35.69 -1.27
C TYR A 740 -5.20 35.07 -2.37
N ASP A 741 -6.30 35.73 -2.72
CA ASP A 741 -7.20 35.33 -3.80
C ASP A 741 -6.66 35.78 -5.16
N THR A 742 -6.55 34.83 -6.08
CA THR A 742 -6.06 35.09 -7.44
C THR A 742 -6.97 36.05 -8.21
N ARG A 743 -8.27 36.15 -7.91
CA ARG A 743 -9.15 37.12 -8.59
C ARG A 743 -8.80 38.57 -8.24
N ALA A 744 -8.31 38.80 -7.02
CA ALA A 744 -7.91 40.12 -6.56
C ALA A 744 -6.50 40.51 -7.05
N TYR A 745 -5.62 39.52 -7.24
CA TYR A 745 -4.27 39.69 -7.78
C TYR A 745 -3.94 38.62 -8.84
N PRO A 746 -4.47 38.79 -10.07
CA PRO A 746 -4.47 37.74 -11.08
C PRO A 746 -3.14 37.51 -11.79
N TYR A 747 -2.11 38.33 -11.56
CA TYR A 747 -0.85 38.25 -12.32
C TYR A 747 0.38 38.09 -11.42
N LEU A 748 1.31 37.23 -11.86
CA LEU A 748 2.71 37.23 -11.43
C LEU A 748 3.56 37.93 -12.50
N ASP A 749 4.47 38.81 -12.09
CA ASP A 749 5.35 39.58 -13.00
C ASP A 749 6.78 39.57 -12.45
N PHE A 750 7.76 39.09 -13.24
CA PHE A 750 9.16 38.99 -12.84
C PHE A 750 10.10 38.89 -14.04
N TYR A 751 11.39 39.10 -13.83
CA TYR A 751 12.44 38.82 -14.81
C TYR A 751 13.12 37.49 -14.50
N PHE A 752 13.45 36.72 -15.54
CA PHE A 752 14.11 35.42 -15.44
C PHE A 752 15.23 35.27 -16.46
N LYS A 753 16.29 34.56 -16.08
CA LYS A 753 17.44 34.24 -16.95
C LYS A 753 18.09 32.91 -16.56
N THR A 754 18.35 32.05 -17.55
CA THR A 754 19.17 30.83 -17.43
C THR A 754 19.63 30.36 -18.81
N THR A 755 20.67 29.53 -18.87
CA THR A 755 21.09 28.78 -20.07
C THR A 755 20.66 27.31 -20.02
N SER A 756 20.04 26.88 -18.91
CA SER A 756 19.69 25.48 -18.70
C SER A 756 18.35 25.14 -19.34
N GLN A 757 18.33 24.02 -20.05
CA GLN A 757 17.10 23.41 -20.58
C GLN A 757 16.48 22.40 -19.60
N ARG A 758 17.09 22.20 -18.42
CA ARG A 758 16.63 21.26 -17.40
C ARG A 758 15.34 21.75 -16.74
N ASN A 759 14.67 20.85 -16.01
CA ASN A 759 13.42 21.15 -15.32
C ASN A 759 13.60 22.29 -14.31
N CYS A 760 12.82 23.36 -14.48
CA CYS A 760 12.68 24.42 -13.50
C CYS A 760 11.28 25.02 -13.64
N GLY A 761 10.61 25.30 -12.53
CA GLY A 761 9.26 25.84 -12.54
C GLY A 761 8.92 26.60 -11.26
N LEU A 762 7.84 27.37 -11.34
CA LEU A 762 7.17 27.94 -10.17
C LEU A 762 6.16 26.93 -9.65
N VAL A 763 6.20 26.65 -8.36
CA VAL A 763 5.24 25.80 -7.65
C VAL A 763 4.36 26.69 -6.78
N ILE A 764 3.07 26.72 -7.10
CA ILE A 764 2.04 27.48 -6.41
C ILE A 764 1.25 26.52 -5.53
N THR A 765 1.16 26.77 -4.23
CA THR A 765 0.37 25.95 -3.30
C THR A 765 -0.89 26.70 -2.88
N LEU A 766 -2.06 26.08 -3.04
CA LEU A 766 -3.37 26.62 -2.66
C LEU A 766 -3.68 26.36 -1.18
N ASP A 767 -4.77 26.95 -0.68
CA ASP A 767 -5.25 26.79 0.70
C ASP A 767 -5.84 25.41 1.01
N ASP A 768 -6.39 24.74 0.00
CA ASP A 768 -6.77 23.33 0.07
C ASP A 768 -5.57 22.37 -0.02
N GLY A 769 -4.35 22.90 -0.11
CA GLY A 769 -3.11 22.14 -0.20
C GLY A 769 -2.77 21.63 -1.61
N LYS A 770 -3.64 21.85 -2.61
CA LYS A 770 -3.32 21.53 -4.01
C LYS A 770 -2.12 22.33 -4.47
N ARG A 771 -1.27 21.69 -5.28
CA ARG A 771 -0.13 22.36 -5.91
C ARG A 771 -0.44 22.58 -7.37
N LEU A 772 0.12 23.63 -7.93
CA LEU A 772 0.02 23.99 -9.32
C LEU A 772 1.42 24.36 -9.80
N VAL A 773 1.74 24.08 -11.06
CA VAL A 773 3.10 24.27 -11.56
C VAL A 773 3.12 25.04 -12.87
N VAL A 774 3.87 26.13 -12.89
CA VAL A 774 4.19 26.88 -14.11
C VAL A 774 5.62 26.56 -14.50
N MET A 775 5.80 25.73 -15.53
CA MET A 775 7.14 25.39 -16.03
C MET A 775 7.80 26.62 -16.64
N LEU A 776 9.10 26.80 -16.34
CA LEU A 776 9.97 27.81 -16.94
C LEU A 776 10.88 27.13 -17.98
N THR A 777 11.52 26.01 -17.59
CA THR A 777 12.41 25.22 -18.46
C THR A 777 12.18 23.72 -18.25
N GLY A 778 12.47 22.92 -19.27
CA GLY A 778 12.27 21.46 -19.25
C GLY A 778 10.80 21.03 -19.28
N PRO A 779 10.52 19.72 -19.51
CA PRO A 779 9.18 19.17 -19.39
C PRO A 779 8.73 19.14 -17.93
N TYR A 780 7.44 19.29 -17.66
CA TYR A 780 6.90 18.94 -16.36
C TYR A 780 6.98 17.42 -16.18
N LEU A 781 7.59 16.97 -15.08
CA LEU A 781 7.65 15.57 -14.69
C LEU A 781 7.16 15.49 -13.25
N GLU A 782 5.91 15.09 -13.07
CA GLU A 782 5.30 14.91 -11.76
C GLU A 782 5.89 13.66 -11.12
N GLN A 783 6.90 13.84 -10.26
CA GLN A 783 7.46 12.71 -9.52
C GLN A 783 6.65 12.44 -8.23
N TRP A 784 6.18 13.49 -7.53
CA TRP A 784 5.40 13.37 -6.28
C TRP A 784 4.48 14.58 -6.07
N GLY A 785 3.49 14.46 -5.18
CA GLY A 785 2.49 15.52 -5.00
C GLY A 785 1.32 15.38 -5.97
N GLU A 786 0.24 16.14 -5.77
CA GLU A 786 -0.78 16.40 -6.79
C GLU A 786 -0.54 17.83 -7.22
N ALA A 787 0.19 17.98 -8.32
CA ALA A 787 0.53 19.25 -8.88
C ALA A 787 -0.09 19.38 -10.28
N THR A 788 -1.08 20.26 -10.44
CA THR A 788 -1.65 20.50 -11.76
C THR A 788 -0.75 21.43 -12.55
N GLN A 789 -0.23 20.96 -13.68
CA GLN A 789 0.54 21.81 -14.59
C GLN A 789 -0.37 22.89 -15.20
N LEU A 790 0.02 24.16 -15.03
CA LEU A 790 -0.59 25.31 -15.70
C LEU A 790 0.08 25.55 -17.06
N GLU A 791 -0.45 26.47 -17.87
CA GLU A 791 0.22 26.85 -19.11
C GLU A 791 1.67 27.29 -18.84
N ARG A 792 2.59 26.73 -19.64
CA ARG A 792 4.02 26.99 -19.53
C ARG A 792 4.29 28.49 -19.73
N ALA A 793 5.19 29.04 -18.94
CA ALA A 793 5.66 30.41 -19.15
C ALA A 793 6.45 30.48 -20.45
N LYS A 794 6.13 31.46 -21.30
CA LYS A 794 6.86 31.71 -22.56
C LYS A 794 8.27 32.20 -22.23
N PHE A 795 9.27 31.34 -22.41
CA PHE A 795 10.65 31.63 -22.02
C PHE A 795 11.66 30.78 -22.81
N VAL A 796 12.71 31.43 -23.33
CA VAL A 796 13.81 30.75 -24.04
C VAL A 796 15.07 30.74 -23.18
N PRO A 797 15.64 29.58 -22.80
CA PRO A 797 16.83 29.49 -21.94
C PRO A 797 18.14 29.81 -22.68
N ASN A 798 18.29 31.05 -23.15
CA ASN A 798 19.44 31.52 -23.95
C ASN A 798 20.45 32.37 -23.15
N GLY A 799 20.30 32.46 -21.83
CA GLY A 799 21.17 33.26 -20.97
C GLY A 799 20.92 34.78 -20.99
N THR A 800 19.81 35.25 -21.57
CA THR A 800 19.40 36.67 -21.55
C THR A 800 18.21 36.91 -20.60
N TRP A 801 18.12 38.12 -20.03
CA TRP A 801 16.99 38.51 -19.18
C TRP A 801 15.73 38.65 -20.00
N GLN A 802 14.69 37.92 -19.61
CA GLN A 802 13.35 37.98 -20.21
C GLN A 802 12.34 38.28 -19.12
N ARG A 803 11.38 39.16 -19.41
CA ARG A 803 10.27 39.45 -18.51
C ARG A 803 9.18 38.40 -18.71
N ILE A 804 8.75 37.76 -17.63
CA ILE A 804 7.72 36.73 -17.60
C ILE A 804 6.51 37.29 -16.86
N VAL A 805 5.34 37.19 -17.50
CA VAL A 805 4.05 37.51 -16.89
C VAL A 805 3.15 36.28 -16.96
N VAL A 806 2.69 35.82 -15.80
CA VAL A 806 1.80 34.67 -15.68
C VAL A 806 0.40 35.16 -15.30
N PRO A 807 -0.63 34.97 -16.14
CA PRO A 807 -2.02 35.28 -15.82
C PRO A 807 -2.60 34.19 -14.90
N LEU A 808 -2.07 34.11 -13.69
CA LEU A 808 -2.26 33.00 -12.75
C LEU A 808 -3.73 32.66 -12.57
N ASP A 809 -4.60 33.62 -12.23
CA ASP A 809 -6.04 33.34 -12.01
C ASP A 809 -6.72 32.66 -13.20
N ALA A 810 -6.45 33.15 -14.41
CA ALA A 810 -7.02 32.59 -15.63
C ALA A 810 -6.54 31.16 -15.88
N GLU A 811 -5.27 30.89 -15.63
CA GLU A 811 -4.71 29.54 -15.78
C GLU A 811 -5.22 28.57 -14.71
N ILE A 812 -5.37 29.02 -13.45
CA ILE A 812 -5.95 28.17 -12.41
C ILE A 812 -7.39 27.82 -12.76
N ARG A 813 -8.21 28.80 -13.19
CA ARG A 813 -9.61 28.53 -13.57
C ARG A 813 -9.74 27.59 -14.76
N LYS A 814 -8.85 27.73 -15.73
CA LYS A 814 -8.75 26.79 -16.86
C LYS A 814 -8.41 25.38 -16.40
N ALA A 815 -7.56 25.23 -15.40
CA ALA A 815 -7.10 23.93 -14.89
C ALA A 815 -8.09 23.26 -13.91
N LEU A 816 -8.69 24.04 -13.01
CA LEU A 816 -9.48 23.55 -11.87
C LEU A 816 -10.98 23.93 -11.94
N GLY A 817 -11.42 24.62 -12.99
CA GLY A 817 -12.80 25.08 -13.17
C GLY A 817 -13.05 26.52 -12.69
N GLU A 818 -14.29 26.98 -12.78
CA GLU A 818 -14.66 28.28 -12.20
C GLU A 818 -14.71 28.17 -10.67
N GLY A 819 -13.92 29.00 -9.98
CA GLY A 819 -13.82 28.98 -8.52
C GLY A 819 -13.05 30.17 -7.99
N THR A 820 -13.02 30.29 -6.65
CA THR A 820 -12.14 31.19 -5.91
C THR A 820 -10.94 30.37 -5.44
N TYR A 821 -9.73 30.83 -5.71
CA TYR A 821 -8.51 30.09 -5.40
C TYR A 821 -7.59 30.95 -4.54
N ILE A 822 -7.20 30.43 -3.38
CA ILE A 822 -6.35 31.16 -2.43
C ILE A 822 -4.92 30.60 -2.48
N VAL A 823 -3.96 31.40 -2.93
CA VAL A 823 -2.54 31.03 -2.99
C VAL A 823 -1.88 31.26 -1.63
N ARG A 824 -1.26 30.21 -1.08
CA ARG A 824 -0.55 30.21 0.21
C ARG A 824 0.97 30.29 0.09
N ASP A 825 1.54 29.74 -0.99
CA ASP A 825 3.00 29.66 -1.21
C ASP A 825 3.31 29.69 -2.71
N ILE A 826 4.40 30.36 -3.11
CA ILE A 826 4.99 30.34 -4.44
C ILE A 826 6.50 30.15 -4.28
N ALA A 827 7.03 29.08 -4.86
CA ALA A 827 8.45 28.75 -4.78
C ALA A 827 9.03 28.35 -6.15
N ILE A 828 10.34 28.54 -6.36
CA ILE A 828 11.06 28.22 -7.59
C ILE A 828 12.14 27.15 -7.36
N GLY A 829 12.31 26.25 -8.34
CA GLY A 829 13.30 25.16 -8.29
C GLY A 829 13.06 24.10 -9.36
N ASP A 830 13.77 22.97 -9.26
CA ASP A 830 13.52 21.79 -10.09
C ASP A 830 12.21 21.10 -9.69
N THR A 831 11.23 21.06 -10.59
CA THR A 831 9.88 20.52 -10.35
C THR A 831 9.85 19.05 -9.96
N ARG A 832 10.92 18.30 -10.25
CA ARG A 832 11.12 16.92 -9.80
C ARG A 832 11.41 16.86 -8.29
N GLN A 833 12.09 17.88 -7.76
CA GLN A 833 12.61 17.93 -6.40
C GLN A 833 11.64 18.51 -5.36
N PHE A 834 10.63 19.28 -5.75
CA PHE A 834 9.63 19.90 -4.84
C PHE A 834 8.80 18.90 -4.01
N SER A 835 8.97 17.64 -4.35
CA SER A 835 8.06 16.57 -4.07
C SER A 835 8.85 15.31 -3.73
N SER A 836 10.04 15.12 -4.34
CA SER A 836 11.12 14.32 -3.77
C SER A 836 12.56 14.73 -4.02
N ASN A 837 13.25 14.72 -2.90
CA ASN A 837 14.62 14.37 -2.53
C ASN A 837 15.47 13.39 -3.39
N GLN A 838 15.01 12.88 -4.53
CA GLN A 838 15.60 11.67 -5.15
C GLN A 838 16.10 11.82 -6.60
N HIS A 839 16.18 13.04 -7.13
CA HIS A 839 16.84 13.23 -8.42
C HIS A 839 18.34 13.46 -8.23
N GLN A 840 19.17 12.57 -8.80
CA GLN A 840 20.61 12.79 -8.95
C GLN A 840 20.89 13.31 -10.35
N ASP A 841 21.19 14.60 -10.47
CA ASP A 841 21.82 15.16 -11.65
C ASP A 841 23.18 15.72 -11.24
N LEU A 842 24.26 15.35 -11.92
CA LEU A 842 25.60 15.85 -11.59
C LEU A 842 25.86 17.25 -12.15
N ASP A 843 24.94 17.77 -12.98
CA ASP A 843 25.07 19.06 -13.61
C ASP A 843 24.80 20.20 -12.61
N ARG A 844 25.73 21.15 -12.56
CA ARG A 844 25.53 22.42 -11.86
C ARG A 844 24.71 23.36 -12.72
N ILE A 845 23.61 23.86 -12.18
CA ILE A 845 22.68 24.73 -12.90
C ILE A 845 22.57 26.06 -12.18
N THR A 846 22.39 27.15 -12.93
CA THR A 846 22.17 28.47 -12.35
C THR A 846 20.98 29.15 -13.00
N TYR A 847 20.13 29.73 -12.16
CA TYR A 847 18.96 30.51 -12.52
C TYR A 847 19.08 31.90 -11.90
N PHE A 848 18.51 32.91 -12.54
CA PHE A 848 18.49 34.27 -12.02
C PHE A 848 17.05 34.80 -12.06
N VAL A 849 16.60 35.40 -10.95
CA VAL A 849 15.28 36.02 -10.80
C VAL A 849 15.46 37.47 -10.37
N ASP A 850 14.67 38.39 -10.93
CA ASP A 850 14.67 39.81 -10.56
C ASP A 850 13.24 40.39 -10.58
N GLU A 851 12.98 41.44 -9.81
CA GLU A 851 11.73 42.21 -9.79
C GLU A 851 10.45 41.35 -9.66
N PHE A 852 10.39 40.46 -8.66
CA PHE A 852 9.23 39.57 -8.47
C PHE A 852 8.04 40.29 -7.83
N ARG A 853 6.89 40.31 -8.52
CA ARG A 853 5.68 41.05 -8.12
C ARG A 853 4.40 40.21 -8.25
N ILE A 854 3.45 40.46 -7.34
CA ILE A 854 2.08 39.94 -7.37
C ILE A 854 1.14 41.13 -7.52
N VAL A 855 0.51 41.27 -8.69
CA VAL A 855 -0.14 42.52 -9.11
C VAL A 855 -1.60 42.34 -9.53
N ARG A 856 -2.39 43.40 -9.34
CA ARG A 856 -3.82 43.42 -9.70
C ARG A 856 -4.03 43.58 -11.22
N ASP A 857 -3.29 44.50 -11.81
CA ASP A 857 -3.48 44.90 -13.20
C ASP A 857 -2.43 44.24 -14.11
N ALA A 858 -2.85 43.86 -15.32
CA ALA A 858 -1.94 43.27 -16.30
C ALA A 858 -0.85 44.28 -16.69
N PRO A 859 0.43 43.92 -16.67
CA PRO A 859 1.49 44.76 -17.19
C PRO A 859 1.28 45.03 -18.69
N THR A 860 1.36 46.29 -19.12
CA THR A 860 1.10 46.68 -20.52
C THR A 860 2.29 46.47 -21.47
N ASP A 861 3.51 46.29 -20.92
CA ASP A 861 4.77 46.25 -21.67
C ASP A 861 5.43 44.86 -21.56
N VAL A 862 4.74 43.82 -22.04
CA VAL A 862 5.30 42.45 -22.10
C VAL A 862 5.68 42.13 -23.54
N PRO A 863 6.98 41.95 -23.84
CA PRO A 863 7.40 41.49 -25.16
C PRO A 863 6.75 40.14 -25.47
N VAL A 864 6.17 39.99 -26.65
CA VAL A 864 5.67 38.69 -27.12
C VAL A 864 6.89 37.83 -27.43
N ILE A 865 7.25 36.96 -26.49
CA ILE A 865 8.23 35.90 -26.71
C ILE A 865 7.51 34.80 -27.50
N GLN A 866 7.88 34.62 -28.77
CA GLN A 866 7.51 33.41 -29.50
C GLN A 866 8.30 32.26 -28.90
N ASP A 867 7.62 31.46 -28.10
CA ASP A 867 8.15 30.20 -27.59
C ASP A 867 7.98 29.18 -28.72
N ASP A 868 9.05 28.94 -29.49
CA ASP A 868 9.08 27.91 -30.53
C ASP A 868 9.23 26.52 -29.85
N ASP A 869 8.20 26.13 -29.10
CA ASP A 869 8.02 24.78 -28.53
C ASP A 869 8.05 23.68 -29.63
N ALA A 870 8.02 24.09 -30.90
CA ALA A 870 8.30 23.26 -32.07
C ALA A 870 9.70 22.61 -32.03
N GLU A 871 10.66 23.08 -31.24
CA GLU A 871 11.94 22.37 -31.07
C GLU A 871 11.81 21.15 -30.13
N ILE A 872 10.87 21.19 -29.18
CA ILE A 872 10.61 20.09 -28.23
C ILE A 872 9.67 19.05 -28.86
N ARG A 873 8.70 19.49 -29.68
CA ARG A 873 7.72 18.63 -30.39
C ARG A 873 8.05 18.39 -31.88
N GLY A 874 9.12 18.98 -32.38
CA GLY A 874 9.51 18.92 -33.80
C GLY A 874 9.90 17.51 -34.21
N GLY A 875 9.53 17.14 -35.44
CA GLY A 875 9.94 15.88 -36.04
C GLY A 875 11.45 15.69 -35.91
N GLY A 876 11.85 14.56 -35.32
CA GLY A 876 13.25 14.29 -35.04
C GLY A 876 14.12 14.43 -36.29
N SER A 877 15.32 15.00 -36.14
CA SER A 877 16.32 15.04 -37.21
C SER A 877 17.49 14.13 -36.86
N LEU A 878 17.93 13.29 -37.80
CA LEU A 878 19.12 12.43 -37.65
C LEU A 878 20.42 13.24 -37.46
N GLN A 879 20.39 14.55 -37.74
CA GLN A 879 21.52 15.48 -37.60
C GLN A 879 21.31 16.53 -36.50
N SER A 880 20.28 16.39 -35.66
CA SER A 880 20.03 17.33 -34.56
C SER A 880 21.19 17.31 -33.56
N GLU A 881 21.49 18.44 -32.91
CA GLU A 881 22.43 18.48 -31.77
C GLU A 881 21.86 17.77 -30.54
N ASP A 882 20.52 17.76 -30.39
CA ASP A 882 19.82 17.05 -29.31
C ASP A 882 19.82 15.52 -29.56
N PRO A 883 20.45 14.72 -28.67
CA PRO A 883 20.44 13.27 -28.78
C PRO A 883 19.04 12.66 -28.76
N ARG A 884 18.07 13.28 -28.06
CA ARG A 884 16.71 12.76 -28.01
C ARG A 884 15.99 12.97 -29.34
N SER A 885 16.15 14.13 -29.97
CA SER A 885 15.70 14.38 -31.35
C SER A 885 16.31 13.39 -32.34
N ARG A 886 17.62 13.10 -32.24
CA ARG A 886 18.25 12.06 -33.08
C ARG A 886 17.65 10.67 -32.82
N ALA A 887 17.46 10.27 -31.57
CA ALA A 887 16.87 8.97 -31.23
C ALA A 887 15.43 8.83 -31.76
N ARG A 888 14.59 9.88 -31.62
CA ARG A 888 13.24 9.94 -32.23
C ARG A 888 13.31 9.80 -33.75
N ALA A 889 14.26 10.49 -34.38
CA ALA A 889 14.48 10.39 -35.82
C ALA A 889 14.86 8.97 -36.25
N VAL A 890 15.68 8.26 -35.47
CA VAL A 890 16.02 6.85 -35.74
C VAL A 890 14.79 5.95 -35.67
N VAL A 891 13.95 6.12 -34.64
CA VAL A 891 12.72 5.32 -34.49
C VAL A 891 11.76 5.55 -35.67
N ALA A 892 11.67 6.79 -36.16
CA ALA A 892 10.85 7.17 -37.31
C ALA A 892 11.51 6.94 -38.68
N ALA A 893 12.78 6.50 -38.72
CA ALA A 893 13.52 6.41 -39.97
C ALA A 893 12.92 5.36 -40.93
N THR A 894 12.91 5.66 -42.22
CA THR A 894 12.50 4.70 -43.26
C THR A 894 13.69 3.85 -43.71
N PRO A 895 13.47 2.69 -44.39
CA PRO A 895 14.57 1.87 -44.92
C PRO A 895 15.54 2.63 -45.85
N GLU A 896 15.07 3.64 -46.57
CA GLU A 896 15.90 4.49 -47.44
C GLU A 896 16.91 5.34 -46.66
N GLN A 897 16.60 5.64 -45.40
CA GLN A 897 17.48 6.38 -44.49
C GLN A 897 18.47 5.47 -43.75
N ALA A 898 18.45 4.15 -43.99
CA ALA A 898 19.31 3.20 -43.28
C ALA A 898 20.80 3.59 -43.32
N GLY A 899 21.31 4.08 -44.46
CA GLY A 899 22.71 4.52 -44.56
C GLY A 899 23.05 5.69 -43.62
N GLN A 900 22.10 6.60 -43.36
CA GLN A 900 22.30 7.68 -42.38
C GLN A 900 22.27 7.14 -40.95
N VAL A 901 21.42 6.15 -40.67
CA VAL A 901 21.33 5.50 -39.35
C VAL A 901 22.59 4.68 -39.04
N VAL A 902 23.31 4.15 -40.04
CA VAL A 902 24.60 3.45 -39.82
C VAL A 902 25.60 4.34 -39.08
N ALA A 903 25.69 5.63 -39.45
CA ALA A 903 26.60 6.57 -38.78
C ALA A 903 26.26 6.76 -37.30
N LEU A 904 24.98 6.64 -36.94
CA LEU A 904 24.49 6.80 -35.57
C LEU A 904 24.79 5.59 -34.67
N LEU A 905 25.24 4.46 -35.20
CA LEU A 905 25.84 3.37 -34.40
C LEU A 905 27.14 3.80 -33.71
N GLN A 906 27.73 4.92 -34.11
CA GLN A 906 28.93 5.53 -33.51
C GLN A 906 28.61 6.87 -32.81
N ASP A 907 27.32 7.19 -32.59
CA ASP A 907 26.93 8.41 -31.87
C ASP A 907 27.56 8.44 -30.47
N PRO A 908 28.02 9.60 -29.96
CA PRO A 908 28.58 9.68 -28.61
C PRO A 908 27.58 9.26 -27.51
N THR A 909 26.27 9.36 -27.77
CA THR A 909 25.21 9.10 -26.80
C THR A 909 24.71 7.66 -26.88
N PRO A 910 24.74 6.87 -25.78
CA PRO A 910 24.21 5.50 -25.76
C PRO A 910 22.74 5.41 -26.17
N LEU A 911 21.94 6.43 -25.82
CA LEU A 911 20.53 6.55 -26.22
C LEU A 911 20.35 6.41 -27.74
N VAL A 912 21.15 7.14 -28.52
CA VAL A 912 21.05 7.13 -29.99
C VAL A 912 21.57 5.81 -30.55
N ARG A 913 22.70 5.31 -30.03
CA ARG A 913 23.27 4.01 -30.46
C ARG A 913 22.33 2.84 -30.19
N LEU A 914 21.65 2.82 -29.04
CA LEU A 914 20.67 1.79 -28.69
C LEU A 914 19.53 1.73 -29.70
N ASN A 915 18.94 2.89 -30.01
CA ASN A 915 17.83 2.98 -30.97
C ASN A 915 18.31 2.66 -32.40
N ALA A 916 19.54 3.04 -32.77
CA ALA A 916 20.14 2.67 -34.06
C ALA A 916 20.35 1.16 -34.17
N ALA A 917 20.87 0.52 -33.12
CA ALA A 917 21.01 -0.94 -33.08
C ALA A 917 19.63 -1.63 -33.20
N ARG A 918 18.62 -1.17 -32.44
CA ARG A 918 17.24 -1.69 -32.52
C ARG A 918 16.59 -1.50 -33.90
N TYR A 919 16.87 -0.39 -34.57
CA TYR A 919 16.44 -0.17 -35.96
C TYR A 919 17.01 -1.28 -36.88
N PHE A 920 18.29 -1.62 -36.74
CA PHE A 920 18.94 -2.70 -37.50
C PHE A 920 18.62 -4.12 -37.02
N GLN A 921 17.77 -4.30 -36.00
CA GLN A 921 17.13 -5.60 -35.73
C GLN A 921 15.96 -5.87 -36.68
N LYS A 922 15.49 -4.84 -37.42
CA LYS A 922 14.32 -4.91 -38.29
C LYS A 922 14.67 -4.59 -39.75
N VAL A 923 15.61 -3.65 -39.96
CA VAL A 923 16.02 -3.21 -41.30
C VAL A 923 17.37 -3.82 -41.67
N LYS A 924 17.48 -4.40 -42.87
CA LYS A 924 18.73 -4.97 -43.40
C LYS A 924 19.59 -3.90 -44.05
N ASN A 925 20.89 -3.88 -43.75
CA ASN A 925 21.87 -3.02 -44.39
C ASN A 925 23.29 -3.62 -44.26
N ALA A 926 24.02 -3.74 -45.38
CA ALA A 926 25.34 -4.38 -45.40
C ALA A 926 26.43 -3.56 -44.68
N GLU A 927 26.36 -2.23 -44.74
CA GLU A 927 27.28 -1.33 -44.03
C GLU A 927 27.03 -1.40 -42.51
N ALA A 928 25.77 -1.51 -42.10
CA ALA A 928 25.39 -1.74 -40.71
C ALA A 928 26.00 -3.03 -40.17
N ALA A 929 25.99 -4.13 -40.95
CA ALA A 929 26.61 -5.39 -40.53
C ALA A 929 28.10 -5.21 -40.19
N GLN A 930 28.85 -4.50 -41.03
CA GLN A 930 30.27 -4.22 -40.78
C GLN A 930 30.48 -3.32 -39.56
N ALA A 931 29.67 -2.26 -39.42
CA ALA A 931 29.72 -1.34 -38.29
C ALA A 931 29.38 -2.03 -36.96
N LEU A 932 28.37 -2.90 -36.95
CA LEU A 932 27.98 -3.70 -35.78
C LEU A 932 29.08 -4.71 -35.41
N GLN A 933 29.67 -5.37 -36.41
CA GLN A 933 30.71 -6.39 -36.18
C GLN A 933 31.98 -5.82 -35.54
N SER A 934 32.36 -4.59 -35.91
CA SER A 934 33.51 -3.88 -35.32
C SER A 934 33.16 -3.17 -34.01
N GLY A 935 31.97 -2.56 -33.93
CA GLY A 935 31.53 -1.77 -32.79
C GLY A 935 31.22 -2.59 -31.55
N ILE A 936 30.59 -3.77 -31.68
CA ILE A 936 30.10 -4.53 -30.53
C ILE A 936 31.19 -4.95 -29.54
N LEU A 937 32.43 -5.19 -30.00
CA LEU A 937 33.53 -5.64 -29.14
C LEU A 937 34.14 -4.50 -28.30
N VAL A 938 33.79 -3.25 -28.61
CA VAL A 938 34.30 -2.03 -27.96
C VAL A 938 33.19 -1.15 -27.39
N GLU A 939 31.93 -1.57 -27.49
CA GLU A 939 30.76 -0.82 -27.01
C GLU A 939 30.74 -0.81 -25.47
N PRO A 940 30.92 0.35 -24.81
CA PRO A 940 30.94 0.41 -23.35
C PRO A 940 29.58 0.19 -22.68
N ASP A 941 28.47 0.41 -23.38
CA ASP A 941 27.13 0.27 -22.83
C ASP A 941 26.54 -1.12 -23.08
N GLN A 942 26.16 -1.83 -22.00
CA GLN A 942 25.71 -3.22 -22.10
C GLN A 942 24.39 -3.39 -22.87
N ASP A 943 23.43 -2.47 -22.73
CA ASP A 943 22.15 -2.55 -23.45
C ASP A 943 22.34 -2.31 -24.94
N VAL A 944 23.23 -1.36 -25.29
CA VAL A 944 23.63 -1.14 -26.68
C VAL A 944 24.33 -2.39 -27.23
N ALA A 945 25.26 -3.00 -26.48
CA ALA A 945 25.97 -4.19 -26.92
C ALA A 945 25.05 -5.40 -27.13
N VAL A 946 24.05 -5.60 -26.25
CA VAL A 946 22.98 -6.60 -26.41
C VAL A 946 22.20 -6.34 -27.70
N ALA A 947 21.72 -5.10 -27.90
CA ALA A 947 20.96 -4.74 -29.09
C ALA A 947 21.80 -4.90 -30.38
N MET A 948 23.09 -4.56 -30.33
CA MET A 948 24.04 -4.75 -31.41
C MET A 948 24.27 -6.24 -31.71
N ALA A 949 24.30 -7.13 -30.71
CA ALA A 949 24.45 -8.57 -30.91
C ALA A 949 23.27 -9.14 -31.71
N GLU A 950 22.06 -8.80 -31.27
CA GLU A 950 20.82 -9.22 -31.93
C GLU A 950 20.72 -8.64 -33.34
N ALA A 951 21.07 -7.36 -33.51
CA ALA A 951 21.10 -6.71 -34.81
C ALA A 951 22.12 -7.38 -35.75
N LEU A 952 23.34 -7.67 -35.28
CA LEU A 952 24.37 -8.32 -36.08
C LEU A 952 23.93 -9.71 -36.53
N TYR A 953 23.36 -10.52 -35.64
CA TYR A 953 22.81 -11.82 -36.01
C TYR A 953 21.66 -11.67 -37.01
N TYR A 954 20.76 -10.70 -36.80
CA TYR A 954 19.74 -10.40 -37.78
C TYR A 954 20.35 -10.03 -39.13
N GLN A 955 21.44 -9.25 -39.19
CA GLN A 955 22.09 -8.85 -40.44
C GLN A 955 22.71 -10.03 -41.20
N ILE A 956 23.58 -10.83 -40.56
CA ILE A 956 24.47 -11.79 -41.24
C ILE A 956 24.38 -13.25 -40.74
N GLY A 957 23.46 -13.56 -39.82
CA GLY A 957 23.23 -14.92 -39.33
C GLY A 957 24.49 -15.57 -38.77
N GLU A 958 24.80 -16.79 -39.18
CA GLU A 958 25.94 -17.57 -38.70
C GLU A 958 27.31 -16.94 -38.98
N GLU A 959 27.43 -16.04 -39.96
CA GLU A 959 28.69 -15.32 -40.24
C GLU A 959 29.12 -14.43 -39.07
N SER A 960 28.21 -14.10 -38.16
CA SER A 960 28.50 -13.37 -36.92
C SER A 960 29.20 -14.20 -35.84
N TYR A 961 29.19 -15.53 -35.93
CA TYR A 961 29.67 -16.43 -34.86
C TYR A 961 31.12 -16.21 -34.42
N PRO A 962 32.11 -15.96 -35.32
CA PRO A 962 33.46 -15.63 -34.88
C PRO A 962 33.51 -14.39 -33.97
N THR A 963 32.62 -13.42 -34.18
CA THR A 963 32.49 -12.23 -33.33
C THR A 963 31.85 -12.58 -32.00
N PHE A 964 30.78 -13.39 -31.98
CA PHE A 964 30.14 -13.83 -30.74
C PHE A 964 31.05 -14.70 -29.87
N LYS A 965 31.86 -15.59 -30.46
CA LYS A 965 32.89 -16.35 -29.72
C LYS A 965 33.89 -15.43 -29.03
N ARG A 966 34.30 -14.33 -29.69
CA ARG A 966 35.18 -13.32 -29.06
C ARG A 966 34.47 -12.56 -27.94
N LEU A 967 33.23 -12.12 -28.18
CA LEU A 967 32.43 -11.40 -27.18
C LEU A 967 32.23 -12.22 -25.90
N VAL A 968 31.89 -13.51 -26.05
CA VAL A 968 31.76 -14.45 -24.92
C VAL A 968 33.06 -14.59 -24.13
N ARG A 969 34.20 -14.69 -24.80
CA ARG A 969 35.53 -14.78 -24.14
C ARG A 969 35.96 -13.49 -23.44
N GLN A 970 35.35 -12.34 -23.78
CA GLN A 970 35.63 -11.02 -23.20
C GLN A 970 34.66 -10.65 -22.06
N SER A 971 33.80 -11.56 -21.62
CA SER A 971 32.64 -11.33 -20.74
C SER A 971 32.91 -10.56 -19.44
N ARG A 972 34.17 -10.45 -18.96
CA ARG A 972 34.53 -9.73 -17.72
C ARG A 972 33.97 -8.31 -17.59
N PHE A 973 33.59 -7.67 -18.70
CA PHE A 973 32.98 -6.34 -18.73
C PHE A 973 31.57 -6.31 -19.36
N TYR A 974 31.11 -7.41 -19.95
CA TYR A 974 29.94 -7.47 -20.84
C TYR A 974 29.07 -8.72 -20.58
N ASP A 975 28.69 -8.96 -19.33
CA ASP A 975 27.96 -10.17 -18.95
C ASP A 975 26.67 -10.38 -19.78
N ASP A 976 25.84 -9.35 -19.95
CA ASP A 976 24.55 -9.46 -20.67
C ASP A 976 24.71 -9.68 -22.19
N ALA A 977 25.66 -8.96 -22.81
CA ALA A 977 25.96 -9.12 -24.23
C ALA A 977 26.61 -10.49 -24.50
N ALA A 978 27.42 -11.00 -23.57
CA ALA A 978 28.00 -12.33 -23.63
C ALA A 978 26.95 -13.43 -23.48
N ALA A 979 25.99 -13.28 -22.56
CA ALA A 979 24.84 -14.17 -22.44
C ALA A 979 24.02 -14.22 -23.75
N THR A 980 23.73 -13.05 -24.32
CA THR A 980 23.02 -12.93 -25.61
C THR A 980 23.80 -13.59 -26.74
N ALA A 981 25.11 -13.38 -26.81
CA ALA A 981 25.98 -14.00 -27.79
C ALA A 981 26.03 -15.53 -27.65
N ALA A 982 26.06 -16.07 -26.42
CA ALA A 982 25.99 -17.51 -26.18
C ALA A 982 24.68 -18.11 -26.69
N LYS A 983 23.54 -17.47 -26.40
CA LYS A 983 22.22 -17.86 -26.92
C LYS A 983 22.18 -17.85 -28.46
N LEU A 984 22.78 -16.85 -29.09
CA LEU A 984 22.84 -16.76 -30.55
C LEU A 984 23.77 -17.82 -31.18
N LEU A 985 24.87 -18.16 -30.52
CA LEU A 985 25.75 -19.27 -30.92
C LEU A 985 25.02 -20.62 -30.83
N ALA A 986 24.18 -20.83 -29.82
CA ALA A 986 23.45 -22.08 -29.62
C ALA A 986 22.48 -22.42 -30.76
N ARG A 987 21.95 -21.42 -31.48
CA ARG A 987 21.06 -21.61 -32.63
C ARG A 987 21.69 -22.38 -33.79
N ALA A 988 23.02 -22.48 -33.81
CA ALA A 988 23.75 -23.28 -34.79
C ALA A 988 23.51 -24.79 -34.62
N HIS A 989 23.14 -25.24 -33.41
CA HIS A 989 23.11 -26.64 -33.01
C HIS A 989 24.42 -27.38 -33.32
N ARG A 990 25.56 -26.74 -33.02
CA ARG A 990 26.92 -27.25 -33.29
C ARG A 990 27.83 -27.23 -32.06
N ASP A 991 28.63 -28.28 -31.93
CA ASP A 991 29.55 -28.47 -30.79
C ASP A 991 30.72 -27.47 -30.73
N ASP A 992 31.06 -26.81 -31.84
CA ASP A 992 32.25 -25.96 -31.91
C ASP A 992 32.13 -24.64 -31.12
N GLY A 993 30.94 -24.34 -30.58
CA GLY A 993 30.71 -23.24 -29.63
C GLY A 993 30.71 -23.66 -28.15
N ILE A 994 30.72 -24.97 -27.83
CA ILE A 994 30.57 -25.45 -26.45
C ILE A 994 31.65 -24.89 -25.52
N ALA A 995 32.91 -24.95 -25.95
CA ALA A 995 34.03 -24.45 -25.15
C ALA A 995 33.92 -22.95 -24.88
N ASP A 996 33.42 -22.18 -25.86
CA ASP A 996 33.21 -20.75 -25.73
C ASP A 996 32.10 -20.44 -24.72
N ILE A 997 30.95 -21.08 -24.87
CA ILE A 997 29.81 -20.90 -23.95
C ILE A 997 30.19 -21.31 -22.52
N THR A 998 30.96 -22.39 -22.36
CA THR A 998 31.39 -22.89 -21.04
C THR A 998 32.28 -21.89 -20.29
N VAL A 999 33.01 -20.99 -20.98
CA VAL A 999 33.80 -19.93 -20.34
C VAL A 999 32.94 -19.00 -19.49
N LEU A 1000 31.64 -18.87 -19.82
CA LEU A 1000 30.71 -18.07 -19.03
C LEU A 1000 30.49 -18.61 -17.62
N TYR A 1001 30.92 -19.84 -17.30
CA TYR A 1001 31.00 -20.31 -15.91
C TYR A 1001 31.77 -19.33 -15.00
N ALA A 1002 32.74 -18.59 -15.53
CA ALA A 1002 33.50 -17.59 -14.80
C ALA A 1002 32.87 -16.18 -14.78
N SER A 1003 31.67 -16.00 -15.34
CA SER A 1003 30.92 -14.73 -15.30
C SER A 1003 30.49 -14.42 -13.86
N ARG A 1004 30.47 -13.12 -13.50
CA ARG A 1004 30.01 -12.67 -12.17
C ARG A 1004 28.51 -12.81 -12.03
N SER A 1005 27.79 -12.44 -13.10
CA SER A 1005 26.33 -12.57 -13.13
C SER A 1005 25.89 -14.04 -13.15
N TRP A 1006 25.13 -14.44 -12.13
CA TRP A 1006 24.50 -15.77 -12.11
C TRP A 1006 23.47 -15.93 -13.24
N LEU A 1007 22.87 -14.83 -13.71
CA LEU A 1007 21.98 -14.85 -14.87
C LEU A 1007 22.75 -15.21 -16.14
N THR A 1008 23.94 -14.64 -16.35
CA THR A 1008 24.80 -15.01 -17.48
C THR A 1008 25.24 -16.47 -17.41
N ARG A 1009 25.58 -16.98 -16.21
CA ARG A 1009 25.89 -18.40 -16.02
C ARG A 1009 24.69 -19.29 -16.34
N ARG A 1010 23.48 -18.90 -15.93
CA ARG A 1010 22.23 -19.59 -16.24
C ARG A 1010 21.93 -19.58 -17.74
N GLU A 1011 22.07 -18.44 -18.41
CA GLU A 1011 21.89 -18.35 -19.88
C GLU A 1011 22.92 -19.18 -20.63
N ALA A 1012 24.15 -19.34 -20.09
CA ALA A 1012 25.12 -20.26 -20.65
C ALA A 1012 24.65 -21.72 -20.59
N VAL A 1013 24.02 -22.13 -19.47
CA VAL A 1013 23.42 -23.47 -19.35
C VAL A 1013 22.29 -23.67 -20.36
N ARG A 1014 21.42 -22.67 -20.55
CA ARG A 1014 20.36 -22.72 -21.57
C ARG A 1014 20.93 -22.81 -22.97
N ALA A 1015 21.94 -22.01 -23.28
CA ALA A 1015 22.61 -22.05 -24.58
C ALA A 1015 23.23 -23.44 -24.83
N LEU A 1016 23.84 -24.07 -23.83
CA LEU A 1016 24.32 -25.45 -23.95
C LEU A 1016 23.17 -26.45 -24.12
N ALA A 1017 22.05 -26.28 -23.42
CA ALA A 1017 20.87 -27.13 -23.57
C ALA A 1017 20.29 -27.05 -24.99
N ASP A 1018 20.20 -25.84 -25.56
CA ASP A 1018 19.67 -25.56 -26.89
C ASP A 1018 20.52 -26.18 -28.01
N LEU A 1019 21.82 -26.40 -27.79
CA LEU A 1019 22.66 -27.17 -28.73
C LEU A 1019 22.17 -28.60 -28.90
N ASN A 1020 21.59 -29.19 -27.84
CA ASN A 1020 20.99 -30.52 -27.82
C ASN A 1020 21.92 -31.66 -28.31
N THR A 1021 23.21 -31.59 -27.97
CA THR A 1021 24.20 -32.64 -28.27
C THR A 1021 24.69 -33.33 -27.00
N GLU A 1022 25.20 -34.57 -27.10
CA GLU A 1022 25.77 -35.28 -25.96
C GLU A 1022 26.94 -34.52 -25.33
N ASN A 1023 27.77 -33.86 -26.14
CA ASN A 1023 28.89 -33.07 -25.65
C ASN A 1023 28.41 -31.82 -24.88
N ALA A 1024 27.35 -31.17 -25.35
CA ALA A 1024 26.77 -30.04 -24.63
C ALA A 1024 26.14 -30.47 -23.29
N GLN A 1025 25.45 -31.63 -23.27
CA GLN A 1025 24.93 -32.24 -22.05
C GLN A 1025 26.04 -32.54 -21.03
N ARG A 1026 27.19 -33.03 -21.48
CA ARG A 1026 28.37 -33.22 -20.61
C ARG A 1026 28.95 -31.89 -20.11
N ALA A 1027 29.01 -30.87 -20.96
CA ALA A 1027 29.53 -29.55 -20.60
C ALA A 1027 28.65 -28.85 -19.55
N MET A 1028 27.32 -28.98 -19.64
CA MET A 1028 26.39 -28.43 -18.63
C MET A 1028 26.67 -28.95 -17.23
N MET A 1029 27.19 -30.18 -17.07
CA MET A 1029 27.46 -30.76 -15.75
C MET A 1029 28.54 -30.00 -14.96
N VAL A 1030 29.35 -29.16 -15.62
CA VAL A 1030 30.28 -28.24 -14.94
C VAL A 1030 29.52 -27.26 -14.04
N PHE A 1031 28.33 -26.84 -14.47
CA PHE A 1031 27.47 -25.90 -13.74
C PHE A 1031 26.63 -26.57 -12.65
N LEU A 1032 26.66 -27.91 -12.50
CA LEU A 1032 25.89 -28.59 -11.45
C LEU A 1032 26.47 -28.36 -10.04
N LEU A 1033 27.70 -27.84 -9.94
CA LEU A 1033 28.34 -27.49 -8.66
C LEU A 1033 28.42 -25.97 -8.45
N GLU A 1034 27.66 -25.20 -9.23
CA GLU A 1034 27.59 -23.75 -9.05
C GLU A 1034 27.12 -23.37 -7.65
N VAL A 1035 27.56 -22.22 -7.14
CA VAL A 1035 27.07 -21.69 -5.86
C VAL A 1035 25.59 -21.32 -5.96
N ASP A 1036 25.16 -20.81 -7.11
CA ASP A 1036 23.81 -20.33 -7.30
C ASP A 1036 22.82 -21.47 -7.64
N PRO A 1037 21.78 -21.70 -6.83
CA PRO A 1037 20.82 -22.78 -7.06
C PRO A 1037 20.02 -22.60 -8.35
N MET A 1038 19.86 -21.38 -8.87
CA MET A 1038 19.14 -21.17 -10.12
C MET A 1038 19.92 -21.63 -11.34
N VAL A 1039 21.25 -21.53 -11.30
CA VAL A 1039 22.10 -22.08 -12.35
C VAL A 1039 22.04 -23.61 -12.31
N ARG A 1040 22.14 -24.22 -11.12
CA ARG A 1040 22.01 -25.67 -10.93
C ARG A 1040 20.62 -26.20 -11.32
N LEU A 1041 19.56 -25.44 -11.02
CA LEU A 1041 18.19 -25.78 -11.38
C LEU A 1041 18.02 -25.83 -12.90
N GLU A 1042 18.61 -24.87 -13.61
CA GLU A 1042 18.59 -24.85 -15.07
C GLU A 1042 19.33 -26.06 -15.66
N VAL A 1043 20.44 -26.50 -15.04
CA VAL A 1043 21.13 -27.73 -15.41
C VAL A 1043 20.20 -28.93 -15.24
N ALA A 1044 19.56 -29.07 -14.08
CA ALA A 1044 18.68 -30.20 -13.77
C ALA A 1044 17.45 -30.27 -14.68
N LYS A 1045 16.86 -29.12 -15.04
CA LYS A 1045 15.71 -29.03 -15.97
C LYS A 1045 16.02 -29.58 -17.36
N HIS A 1046 17.23 -29.36 -17.84
CA HIS A 1046 17.64 -29.67 -19.21
C HIS A 1046 18.54 -30.91 -19.33
N ALA A 1047 18.85 -31.56 -18.20
CA ALA A 1047 19.71 -32.73 -18.17
C ALA A 1047 19.04 -33.94 -18.84
N ASN A 1048 19.76 -34.58 -19.76
CA ASN A 1048 19.38 -35.86 -20.35
C ASN A 1048 20.11 -37.00 -19.64
N ALA A 1049 19.42 -37.67 -18.70
CA ALA A 1049 19.97 -38.80 -17.94
C ALA A 1049 20.24 -40.07 -18.78
N ASN A 1050 20.01 -40.05 -20.09
CA ASN A 1050 20.45 -41.13 -20.99
C ASN A 1050 21.92 -41.00 -21.44
N VAL A 1051 22.57 -39.87 -21.16
CA VAL A 1051 23.96 -39.60 -21.53
C VAL A 1051 24.89 -39.90 -20.36
N ASP A 1052 25.88 -40.77 -20.53
CA ASP A 1052 26.94 -40.97 -19.53
C ASP A 1052 27.91 -39.76 -19.54
N PRO A 1053 28.27 -39.12 -18.41
CA PRO A 1053 27.93 -39.43 -17.00
C PRO A 1053 26.85 -38.53 -16.37
N VAL A 1054 25.91 -38.00 -17.15
CA VAL A 1054 24.83 -37.12 -16.68
C VAL A 1054 23.93 -37.84 -15.66
N ASP A 1055 23.63 -39.12 -15.88
CA ASP A 1055 22.85 -39.95 -14.96
C ASP A 1055 23.40 -39.95 -13.52
N ARG A 1056 24.70 -40.22 -13.35
CA ARG A 1056 25.38 -40.24 -12.05
C ARG A 1056 25.40 -38.87 -11.39
N ARG A 1057 25.47 -37.82 -12.19
CA ARG A 1057 25.43 -36.42 -11.72
C ARG A 1057 24.03 -36.04 -11.23
N MET A 1058 22.98 -36.42 -11.95
CA MET A 1058 21.60 -36.23 -11.51
C MET A 1058 21.29 -37.06 -10.27
N GLU A 1059 21.79 -38.29 -10.17
CA GLU A 1059 21.66 -39.11 -8.96
C GLU A 1059 22.28 -38.42 -7.75
N TRP A 1060 23.50 -37.89 -7.89
CA TRP A 1060 24.14 -37.11 -6.83
C TRP A 1060 23.31 -35.87 -6.47
N GLY A 1061 22.87 -35.08 -7.45
CA GLY A 1061 22.09 -33.86 -7.22
C GLY A 1061 20.73 -34.14 -6.56
N SER A 1062 20.10 -35.27 -6.89
CA SER A 1062 18.78 -35.64 -6.35
C SER A 1062 18.77 -35.86 -4.84
N VAL A 1063 19.93 -36.16 -4.22
CA VAL A 1063 20.03 -36.43 -2.78
C VAL A 1063 20.98 -35.49 -2.03
N ASN A 1064 21.87 -34.77 -2.72
CA ASN A 1064 22.88 -33.92 -2.09
C ASN A 1064 22.69 -32.41 -2.33
N ASP A 1065 21.83 -31.99 -3.27
CA ASP A 1065 21.62 -30.55 -3.47
C ASP A 1065 20.86 -29.95 -2.28
N LEU A 1066 21.20 -28.72 -1.90
CA LEU A 1066 20.51 -28.01 -0.83
C LEU A 1066 19.15 -27.44 -1.27
N SER A 1067 18.93 -27.26 -2.58
CA SER A 1067 17.67 -26.77 -3.13
C SER A 1067 16.74 -27.94 -3.46
N VAL A 1068 15.57 -27.96 -2.81
CA VAL A 1068 14.49 -28.92 -3.03
C VAL A 1068 14.03 -28.90 -4.50
N ALA A 1069 14.02 -27.73 -5.13
CA ALA A 1069 13.70 -27.60 -6.56
C ALA A 1069 14.75 -28.32 -7.43
N VAL A 1070 16.04 -28.13 -7.16
CA VAL A 1070 17.12 -28.82 -7.89
C VAL A 1070 17.01 -30.33 -7.69
N GLN A 1071 16.79 -30.79 -6.45
CA GLN A 1071 16.56 -32.21 -6.16
C GLN A 1071 15.39 -32.78 -6.98
N ALA A 1072 14.27 -32.07 -7.03
CA ALA A 1072 13.08 -32.48 -7.75
C ALA A 1072 13.31 -32.66 -9.24
N TYR A 1073 13.97 -31.69 -9.88
CA TYR A 1073 14.29 -31.80 -11.31
C TYR A 1073 15.38 -32.85 -11.60
N CYS A 1074 16.32 -33.08 -10.68
CA CYS A 1074 17.25 -34.21 -10.77
C CYS A 1074 16.50 -35.55 -10.74
N PHE A 1075 15.56 -35.75 -9.81
CA PHE A 1075 14.70 -36.94 -9.79
C PHE A 1075 13.87 -37.08 -11.05
N ALA A 1076 13.28 -35.99 -11.55
CA ALA A 1076 12.50 -35.98 -12.78
C ALA A 1076 13.35 -36.38 -13.99
N ALA A 1077 14.57 -35.84 -14.13
CA ALA A 1077 15.50 -36.19 -15.21
C ALA A 1077 15.83 -37.69 -15.20
N LEU A 1078 16.11 -38.26 -14.01
CA LEU A 1078 16.33 -39.70 -13.85
C LEU A 1078 15.08 -40.50 -14.22
N ALA A 1079 13.88 -40.08 -13.78
CA ALA A 1079 12.63 -40.80 -14.01
C ALA A 1079 12.20 -40.85 -15.50
N LYS A 1080 12.72 -39.93 -16.32
CA LYS A 1080 12.55 -39.89 -17.79
C LYS A 1080 13.59 -40.71 -18.55
N ALA A 1081 14.57 -41.30 -17.86
CA ALA A 1081 15.58 -42.15 -18.51
C ALA A 1081 14.95 -43.40 -19.15
N ASN A 1082 15.53 -43.85 -20.26
CA ASN A 1082 15.12 -45.07 -20.97
C ASN A 1082 15.58 -46.32 -20.23
N ASP A 1083 16.72 -46.27 -19.53
CA ASP A 1083 17.19 -47.35 -18.68
C ASP A 1083 16.22 -47.54 -17.49
N PRO A 1084 15.56 -48.70 -17.35
CA PRO A 1084 14.65 -48.97 -16.24
C PRO A 1084 15.31 -48.83 -14.86
N VAL A 1085 16.62 -49.11 -14.74
CA VAL A 1085 17.36 -48.98 -13.47
C VAL A 1085 17.51 -47.52 -13.09
N VAL A 1086 18.00 -46.68 -14.02
CA VAL A 1086 18.14 -45.23 -13.79
C VAL A 1086 16.77 -44.60 -13.50
N ARG A 1087 15.76 -44.99 -14.28
CA ARG A 1087 14.36 -44.56 -14.10
C ARG A 1087 13.78 -44.93 -12.74
N SER A 1088 14.06 -46.14 -12.24
CA SER A 1088 13.60 -46.57 -10.91
C SER A 1088 14.19 -45.73 -9.77
N ARG A 1089 15.41 -45.21 -9.94
CA ARG A 1089 16.02 -44.26 -9.00
C ARG A 1089 15.28 -42.93 -9.03
N GLY A 1090 14.89 -42.44 -10.21
CA GLY A 1090 14.07 -41.24 -10.34
C GLY A 1090 12.73 -41.34 -9.60
N TYR A 1091 12.08 -42.50 -9.62
CA TYR A 1091 10.81 -42.72 -8.90
C TYR A 1091 10.91 -42.63 -7.38
N THR A 1092 12.10 -42.66 -6.78
CA THR A 1092 12.22 -42.44 -5.33
C THR A 1092 11.83 -41.01 -4.95
N GLY A 1093 11.94 -40.04 -5.87
CA GLY A 1093 11.47 -38.66 -5.66
C GLY A 1093 9.97 -38.58 -5.38
N LEU A 1094 9.16 -39.51 -5.90
CA LEU A 1094 7.72 -39.60 -5.60
C LEU A 1094 7.41 -40.04 -4.16
N ARG A 1095 8.45 -40.41 -3.39
CA ARG A 1095 8.37 -40.75 -1.97
C ARG A 1095 9.18 -39.79 -1.10
N SER A 1096 9.62 -38.67 -1.67
CA SER A 1096 10.31 -37.62 -0.90
C SER A 1096 9.41 -37.11 0.22
N GLU A 1097 10.01 -36.72 1.35
CA GLU A 1097 9.30 -36.05 2.44
C GLU A 1097 8.73 -34.70 1.98
N TYR A 1098 9.37 -34.04 1.01
CA TYR A 1098 8.93 -32.77 0.47
C TYR A 1098 7.82 -32.97 -0.57
N ALA A 1099 6.62 -32.45 -0.27
CA ALA A 1099 5.49 -32.48 -1.19
C ALA A 1099 5.81 -31.82 -2.54
N GLU A 1100 6.64 -30.77 -2.54
CA GLU A 1100 7.08 -30.12 -3.78
C GLU A 1100 7.89 -31.04 -4.71
N VAL A 1101 8.77 -31.87 -4.16
CA VAL A 1101 9.52 -32.87 -4.97
C VAL A 1101 8.54 -33.85 -5.60
N ARG A 1102 7.61 -34.40 -4.81
CA ARG A 1102 6.60 -35.34 -5.31
C ARG A 1102 5.73 -34.70 -6.40
N ARG A 1103 5.28 -33.45 -6.20
CA ARG A 1103 4.48 -32.66 -7.14
C ARG A 1103 5.22 -32.41 -8.44
N ILE A 1104 6.44 -31.86 -8.39
CA ILE A 1104 7.24 -31.53 -9.58
C ILE A 1104 7.56 -32.80 -10.37
N VAL A 1105 8.03 -33.86 -9.70
CA VAL A 1105 8.32 -35.13 -10.38
C VAL A 1105 7.04 -35.66 -11.05
N ALA A 1106 5.89 -35.64 -10.38
CA ALA A 1106 4.62 -36.05 -10.98
C ALA A 1106 4.25 -35.22 -12.22
N GLN A 1107 4.36 -33.88 -12.15
CA GLN A 1107 4.11 -32.97 -13.27
C GLN A 1107 5.04 -33.25 -14.45
N GLU A 1108 6.32 -33.47 -14.17
CA GLU A 1108 7.33 -33.74 -15.18
C GLU A 1108 7.15 -35.09 -15.86
N LEU A 1109 6.67 -36.11 -15.13
CA LEU A 1109 6.21 -37.36 -15.75
C LEU A 1109 5.01 -37.11 -16.67
N GLY A 1110 4.08 -36.24 -16.28
CA GLY A 1110 2.97 -35.79 -17.14
C GLY A 1110 3.43 -35.12 -18.44
N ASN A 1111 4.56 -34.41 -18.40
CA ASN A 1111 5.18 -33.76 -19.56
C ASN A 1111 5.94 -34.75 -20.47
N ASP A 1112 6.20 -35.97 -19.99
CA ASP A 1112 6.80 -37.08 -20.73
C ASP A 1112 5.90 -38.33 -20.64
N PRO A 1113 4.75 -38.36 -21.33
CA PRO A 1113 3.72 -39.35 -21.08
C PRO A 1113 4.10 -40.76 -21.56
N ARG A 1114 4.42 -41.66 -20.63
CA ARG A 1114 4.77 -43.06 -20.89
C ARG A 1114 3.95 -44.03 -20.02
N ALA A 1115 3.66 -45.22 -20.56
CA ALA A 1115 2.84 -46.23 -19.87
C ALA A 1115 3.45 -46.65 -18.51
N GLU A 1116 4.78 -46.63 -18.41
CA GLU A 1116 5.54 -47.00 -17.21
C GLU A 1116 5.32 -46.04 -16.03
N HIS A 1117 4.88 -44.80 -16.28
CA HIS A 1117 4.62 -43.81 -15.24
C HIS A 1117 3.26 -44.01 -14.55
N VAL A 1118 2.33 -44.70 -15.20
CA VAL A 1118 0.92 -44.79 -14.75
C VAL A 1118 0.80 -45.34 -13.33
N GLN A 1119 1.49 -46.44 -13.02
CA GLN A 1119 1.40 -47.05 -11.69
C GLN A 1119 1.98 -46.12 -10.60
N GLN A 1120 3.04 -45.40 -10.91
CA GLN A 1120 3.69 -44.50 -9.95
C GLN A 1120 2.81 -43.28 -9.65
N LEU A 1121 2.18 -42.70 -10.68
CA LEU A 1121 1.26 -41.57 -10.51
C LEU A 1121 -0.03 -41.98 -9.80
N ARG A 1122 -0.55 -43.20 -10.02
CA ARG A 1122 -1.72 -43.70 -9.29
C ARG A 1122 -1.51 -43.74 -7.78
N ALA A 1123 -0.30 -44.11 -7.33
CA ALA A 1123 0.01 -44.15 -5.90
C ALA A 1123 -0.07 -42.76 -5.23
N LEU A 1124 0.07 -41.68 -6.01
CA LEU A 1124 -0.03 -40.30 -5.52
C LEU A 1124 -1.46 -39.78 -5.44
N LEU A 1125 -2.47 -40.52 -5.91
CA LEU A 1125 -3.88 -40.10 -5.76
C LEU A 1125 -4.39 -40.21 -4.32
N THR A 1126 -3.59 -40.76 -3.41
CA THR A 1126 -3.83 -40.79 -1.97
C THR A 1126 -2.74 -40.04 -1.19
N ASP A 1127 -1.95 -39.20 -1.87
CA ASP A 1127 -0.96 -38.36 -1.21
C ASP A 1127 -1.64 -37.44 -0.18
N PRO A 1128 -1.07 -37.21 1.01
CA PRO A 1128 -1.66 -36.29 1.98
C PRO A 1128 -1.86 -34.87 1.41
N ASN A 1129 -0.96 -34.42 0.55
CA ASN A 1129 -1.00 -33.07 0.00
C ASN A 1129 -1.89 -32.97 -1.26
N PRO A 1130 -2.92 -32.11 -1.28
CA PRO A 1130 -3.85 -32.01 -2.40
C PRO A 1130 -3.20 -31.55 -3.71
N ASP A 1131 -2.14 -30.73 -3.68
CA ASP A 1131 -1.46 -30.28 -4.90
C ASP A 1131 -0.70 -31.43 -5.57
N VAL A 1132 -0.16 -32.37 -4.78
CA VAL A 1132 0.45 -33.61 -5.30
C VAL A 1132 -0.61 -34.49 -5.95
N ARG A 1133 -1.77 -34.65 -5.31
CA ARG A 1133 -2.90 -35.41 -5.89
C ARG A 1133 -3.40 -34.78 -7.19
N ALA A 1134 -3.57 -33.46 -7.23
CA ALA A 1134 -3.98 -32.72 -8.41
C ALA A 1134 -2.97 -32.88 -9.55
N ALA A 1135 -1.67 -32.73 -9.27
CA ALA A 1135 -0.59 -32.94 -10.24
C ALA A 1135 -0.58 -34.39 -10.78
N ALA A 1136 -0.75 -35.38 -9.91
CA ALA A 1136 -0.83 -36.78 -10.30
C ALA A 1136 -2.04 -37.07 -11.19
N LEU A 1137 -3.21 -36.56 -10.81
CA LEU A 1137 -4.45 -36.65 -11.58
C LEU A 1137 -4.28 -36.04 -12.97
N GLN A 1138 -3.86 -34.78 -13.05
CA GLN A 1138 -3.63 -34.10 -14.33
C GLN A 1138 -2.64 -34.85 -15.22
N SER A 1139 -1.56 -35.39 -14.62
CA SER A 1139 -0.54 -36.16 -15.34
C SER A 1139 -1.06 -37.50 -15.84
N LEU A 1140 -1.86 -38.23 -15.05
CA LEU A 1140 -2.50 -39.49 -15.46
C LEU A 1140 -3.42 -39.33 -16.67
N PHE A 1141 -4.08 -38.17 -16.79
CA PHE A 1141 -4.89 -37.84 -17.96
C PHE A 1141 -4.06 -37.39 -19.17
N LYS A 1142 -2.76 -37.12 -19.03
CA LYS A 1142 -1.85 -36.96 -20.20
C LYS A 1142 -1.29 -38.30 -20.69
N MET A 1143 -1.27 -39.32 -19.82
CA MET A 1143 -0.75 -40.65 -20.15
C MET A 1143 -1.65 -41.38 -21.18
N PRO A 1144 -1.09 -42.24 -22.03
CA PRO A 1144 -1.88 -43.05 -22.97
C PRO A 1144 -2.82 -44.04 -22.25
N GLY A 1145 -3.94 -44.36 -22.90
CA GLY A 1145 -4.96 -45.32 -22.45
C GLY A 1145 -6.26 -44.67 -21.93
N THR A 1146 -7.35 -45.43 -21.97
CA THR A 1146 -8.65 -45.04 -21.37
C THR A 1146 -8.56 -45.08 -19.84
N ARG A 1147 -9.35 -44.22 -19.17
CA ARG A 1147 -9.44 -44.18 -17.70
C ARG A 1147 -10.89 -44.45 -17.30
N SER A 1148 -11.09 -45.35 -16.35
CA SER A 1148 -12.37 -45.47 -15.64
C SER A 1148 -12.22 -44.84 -14.25
N PHE A 1149 -13.34 -44.43 -13.66
CA PHE A 1149 -13.33 -43.93 -12.28
C PHE A 1149 -12.91 -45.00 -11.27
N ASP A 1150 -13.04 -46.27 -11.60
CA ASP A 1150 -12.52 -47.37 -10.77
C ASP A 1150 -11.01 -47.25 -10.50
N GLU A 1151 -10.27 -46.60 -11.41
CA GLU A 1151 -8.84 -46.33 -11.25
C GLU A 1151 -8.55 -45.12 -10.34
N LEU A 1152 -9.58 -44.33 -10.01
CA LEU A 1152 -9.53 -43.10 -9.21
C LEU A 1152 -10.40 -43.16 -7.94
N THR A 1153 -10.80 -44.35 -7.48
CA THR A 1153 -11.75 -44.51 -6.36
C THR A 1153 -11.33 -43.81 -5.06
N GLY A 1154 -10.02 -43.60 -4.85
CA GLY A 1154 -9.49 -42.79 -3.75
C GLY A 1154 -9.98 -41.33 -3.74
N LEU A 1155 -10.49 -40.81 -4.86
CA LEU A 1155 -11.04 -39.45 -4.97
C LEU A 1155 -12.53 -39.37 -4.66
N MET A 1156 -13.20 -40.47 -4.33
CA MET A 1156 -14.64 -40.48 -4.02
C MET A 1156 -14.98 -39.53 -2.85
N SER A 1157 -14.11 -39.49 -1.84
CA SER A 1157 -14.20 -38.61 -0.66
C SER A 1157 -13.42 -37.30 -0.82
N GLU A 1158 -12.97 -36.96 -2.03
CA GLU A 1158 -12.17 -35.74 -2.26
C GLU A 1158 -13.01 -34.48 -1.97
N GLN A 1159 -12.40 -33.52 -1.28
CA GLN A 1159 -13.05 -32.28 -0.81
C GLN A 1159 -12.26 -31.01 -1.17
N TYR A 1160 -11.05 -31.15 -1.72
CA TYR A 1160 -10.24 -29.99 -2.08
C TYR A 1160 -10.50 -29.56 -3.51
N GLU A 1161 -10.78 -28.27 -3.66
CA GLU A 1161 -11.08 -27.63 -4.94
C GLU A 1161 -9.95 -27.85 -5.96
N GLN A 1162 -8.69 -27.78 -5.53
CA GLN A 1162 -7.50 -28.00 -6.37
C GLN A 1162 -7.52 -29.35 -7.09
N VAL A 1163 -8.13 -30.38 -6.49
CA VAL A 1163 -8.25 -31.73 -7.07
C VAL A 1163 -9.60 -31.90 -7.79
N LEU A 1164 -10.68 -31.34 -7.24
CA LEU A 1164 -12.03 -31.46 -7.79
C LEU A 1164 -12.21 -30.66 -9.08
N GLU A 1165 -11.64 -29.47 -9.20
CA GLU A 1165 -11.71 -28.65 -10.42
C GLU A 1165 -11.17 -29.38 -11.65
N PRO A 1166 -9.91 -29.89 -11.67
CA PRO A 1166 -9.43 -30.63 -12.82
C PRO A 1166 -10.24 -31.93 -13.06
N LEU A 1167 -10.68 -32.62 -12.00
CA LEU A 1167 -11.50 -33.83 -12.14
C LEU A 1167 -12.84 -33.55 -12.84
N LEU A 1168 -13.57 -32.53 -12.39
CA LEU A 1168 -14.83 -32.08 -12.99
C LEU A 1168 -14.59 -31.53 -14.40
N GLY A 1169 -13.48 -30.84 -14.64
CA GLY A 1169 -13.06 -30.39 -15.97
C GLY A 1169 -12.85 -31.56 -16.95
N PHE A 1170 -12.19 -32.64 -16.51
CA PHE A 1170 -12.03 -33.85 -17.31
C PHE A 1170 -13.35 -34.58 -17.56
N ALA A 1171 -14.24 -34.61 -16.56
CA ALA A 1171 -15.57 -35.20 -16.71
C ALA A 1171 -16.43 -34.42 -17.73
N LYS A 1172 -16.44 -33.09 -17.63
CA LYS A 1172 -17.10 -32.20 -18.59
C LYS A 1172 -16.55 -32.34 -20.01
N ALA A 1173 -15.27 -32.66 -20.15
CA ALA A 1173 -14.63 -32.96 -21.42
C ALA A 1173 -14.89 -34.41 -21.92
N GLY A 1174 -15.74 -35.19 -21.24
CA GLY A 1174 -16.07 -36.58 -21.60
C GLY A 1174 -14.90 -37.56 -21.43
N ARG A 1175 -13.85 -37.18 -20.69
CA ARG A 1175 -12.63 -38.00 -20.52
C ARG A 1175 -12.76 -39.02 -19.39
N ILE A 1176 -13.75 -38.83 -18.52
CA ILE A 1176 -14.08 -39.72 -17.41
C ILE A 1176 -15.55 -39.56 -17.05
N GLU A 1177 -16.19 -40.65 -16.65
CA GLU A 1177 -17.54 -40.63 -16.07
C GLU A 1177 -17.43 -40.64 -14.54
N LEU A 1178 -18.07 -39.68 -13.85
CA LEU A 1178 -18.04 -39.59 -12.40
C LEU A 1178 -19.27 -40.29 -11.79
N PRO A 1179 -19.11 -41.06 -10.68
CA PRO A 1179 -20.25 -41.71 -10.04
C PRO A 1179 -21.29 -40.70 -9.57
N ARG A 1180 -22.58 -41.04 -9.73
CA ARG A 1180 -23.69 -40.16 -9.34
C ARG A 1180 -23.62 -39.72 -7.87
N ALA A 1181 -23.25 -40.64 -6.99
CA ALA A 1181 -23.08 -40.36 -5.56
C ALA A 1181 -22.03 -39.25 -5.27
N MET A 1182 -20.99 -39.15 -6.11
CA MET A 1182 -19.99 -38.09 -5.97
C MET A 1182 -20.60 -36.75 -6.37
N LEU A 1183 -21.29 -36.71 -7.51
CA LEU A 1183 -21.93 -35.49 -8.00
C LEU A 1183 -22.99 -34.98 -7.02
N ASP A 1184 -23.82 -35.87 -6.47
CA ASP A 1184 -24.84 -35.48 -5.49
C ASP A 1184 -24.21 -34.86 -4.22
N ARG A 1185 -23.07 -35.40 -3.74
CA ARG A 1185 -22.29 -34.79 -2.64
C ARG A 1185 -21.72 -33.42 -3.02
N LEU A 1186 -21.21 -33.27 -4.25
CA LEU A 1186 -20.58 -32.03 -4.69
C LEU A 1186 -21.58 -30.89 -4.94
N LEU A 1187 -22.87 -31.18 -5.09
CA LEU A 1187 -23.93 -30.15 -5.16
C LEU A 1187 -24.06 -29.33 -3.87
N THR A 1188 -23.66 -29.90 -2.74
CA THR A 1188 -23.65 -29.23 -1.43
C THR A 1188 -22.24 -28.82 -1.01
N HIS A 1189 -21.27 -28.86 -1.93
CA HIS A 1189 -19.90 -28.45 -1.64
C HIS A 1189 -19.83 -26.97 -1.24
N ARG A 1190 -18.87 -26.57 -0.38
CA ARG A 1190 -18.73 -25.18 0.09
C ARG A 1190 -18.33 -24.20 -1.01
N SER A 1191 -17.44 -24.60 -1.93
CA SER A 1191 -17.05 -23.77 -3.09
C SER A 1191 -18.20 -23.65 -4.08
N GLU A 1192 -18.56 -22.41 -4.41
CA GLU A 1192 -19.55 -22.11 -5.43
C GLU A 1192 -19.13 -22.62 -6.81
N THR A 1193 -17.84 -22.50 -7.15
CA THR A 1193 -17.26 -23.01 -8.40
C THR A 1193 -17.52 -24.50 -8.56
N ILE A 1194 -17.24 -25.29 -7.52
CA ILE A 1194 -17.47 -26.74 -7.53
C ILE A 1194 -18.97 -27.06 -7.67
N ARG A 1195 -19.85 -26.38 -6.92
CA ARG A 1195 -21.30 -26.58 -7.05
C ARG A 1195 -21.78 -26.27 -8.47
N ARG A 1196 -21.33 -25.16 -9.05
CA ARG A 1196 -21.68 -24.73 -10.40
C ARG A 1196 -21.22 -25.74 -11.45
N MET A 1197 -19.93 -26.12 -11.44
CA MET A 1197 -19.39 -27.12 -12.36
C MET A 1197 -20.12 -28.47 -12.24
N THR A 1198 -20.48 -28.88 -11.02
CA THR A 1198 -21.25 -30.11 -10.77
C THR A 1198 -22.66 -30.02 -11.36
N LYS A 1199 -23.37 -28.91 -11.16
CA LYS A 1199 -24.70 -28.67 -11.77
C LYS A 1199 -24.63 -28.69 -13.30
N GLU A 1200 -23.63 -28.02 -13.88
CA GLU A 1200 -23.39 -28.03 -15.33
C GLU A 1200 -23.20 -29.46 -15.85
N LEU A 1201 -22.41 -30.27 -15.15
CA LEU A 1201 -22.13 -31.66 -15.55
C LEU A 1201 -23.35 -32.58 -15.41
N ILE A 1202 -24.19 -32.41 -14.39
CA ILE A 1202 -25.43 -33.19 -14.21
C ILE A 1202 -26.47 -32.86 -15.30
N ASN A 1203 -26.46 -31.63 -15.80
CA ASN A 1203 -27.38 -31.16 -16.83
C ASN A 1203 -26.97 -31.56 -18.25
N GLN A 1204 -25.73 -32.01 -18.45
CA GLN A 1204 -25.20 -32.59 -19.69
C GLN A 1204 -25.51 -34.08 -19.76
#